data_AF-A0A937B3N2-F1
#
_entry.id   AF-A0A937B3N2-F1
#
_cell.length_a   1.000
_cell.length_b   1.000
_cell.length_c   1.000
_cell.angle_alpha   90.00
_cell.angle_beta   90.00
_cell.angle_gamma   90.00
#
_symmetry.space_group_name_H-M   'P 1'
#
loop_
_entity.id
_entity.type
_entity.pdbx_description
1 polymer ?
#
loop_
_entity_poly.entity_id
_entity_poly.type
_entity_poly.pdbx_seq_one_letter_code
_entity_poly.pdbx_strand_id
1 'polypeptide(L)'
;MDNDRFPYCNQQKIIQDDQAKSWLLDSIYMPMGGSLKIEYESDDYAYVQNKKAMCMYQIAGFRDLTTTPLTNQLYNKETGAIHRYLYFKLPHDFVSNQTPAHLFEYFNSVQHLYFNLNMQLTNYSRGPQKFFELTGFIPMNLSQSDFGTIFGYDRRDTMLAWIKLPTVVINPDAELNNRPEYTYGWGNRTSTSRHPFTQAGFEYLKMSMPRFINHKASEGEEYELPANLETALSNLGDAFEECFSGGTFNHLYNNHRCISIDTSQSFIRLNHPTGRKLGGGSRVKKVILHDNWGNMQKDAVITKLNFQYGVEYDYSNGIASSGVCSYEPMIGADENPFIEPIPMHITRPMANDVNKFQLAPVGGIFFPGPQVIYSKVTQRNLQYERVKQHGMGRTVTEYFTAKDFPTKVRYTDLRAIPKSFTLPLQIYNQSENTAVVSQGFVIELNDMHGKLKSVKEYDEFNNLITATENTYQTSSTGELDNYVNVINPTNGSISKRMLGVQFECIVDANNYISKTEGGGAQLNLDVAMPLQIVFMGMPRINRLIAEFRSITLTKLISRVGILSSTRTYKLGSEAEVVNLAYDPTTGQPIVVQQDNEFNTKYYTTNLPTHWAYKNLGHSNINEGIVLKNISLNNGQFSIPSQAEKFLEGDELRMTQLGTSIGDQRAWVFKTIADQVFLINANGEAFGPNGRYDLKIIRSGNKNILASSVGNFISTQNPILTNRLVLTSDSILQSSASTLSDYWQTDFAVRSESNNAPCNCRYNPPLNLIPIVEFSGIDLKKETEQIKLDSNRVTFKDKITKCEIQIVTEDGRKFIVDYIDANTNWNVPSQAINDCIASNYVTAVLENSNTRRRQNIRMISDCFPLIDCNLSPGSTRVSCGEGVINPFLNGVFGNYRPLAEYVPVVKRTSGRIDRSGYYESHTPFWVFGENGLQVNSNLTNWQRTDSMIAYNSQGKIIESVNGLNIPSSTFYQFGKLLTGAVTANSHYTDMAYDGFEDRQFSISRLLPSTSCVYPHHFAPTHNAVGTELRTIFNKEISHSGNTSMKLSPFHKAIYKYNTSQLELIRQSKSLRMNSNSFRSTSSDVIKTFSPKTNTDYLISVWVYQESENNFDASISINDRIIFRPSGPIIDGWQQINGEFKLSETDSEIKIELNPGTKATYFDDIRIHPSESNMVSYTYSADKLRLDAVQNELNFTNFYEYDEEGKLRRSKKETELGIFTISESVSELPKLKP
;
A
#
# COMPACT_ATOMS: atom_id res chain seq x y z
N MET A 1 -37.21 -16.18 15.24
CA MET A 1 -36.47 -16.30 16.51
C MET A 1 -35.56 -15.10 16.59
N ASP A 2 -35.25 -14.62 17.79
CA ASP A 2 -34.29 -13.52 17.95
C ASP A 2 -32.90 -13.97 17.49
N ASN A 3 -32.15 -13.06 16.83
CA ASN A 3 -30.81 -13.35 16.30
C ASN A 3 -29.85 -13.87 17.39
N ASP A 4 -30.05 -13.49 18.65
CA ASP A 4 -29.26 -13.95 19.80
C ASP A 4 -29.37 -15.47 20.03
N ARG A 5 -30.50 -16.07 19.66
CA ARG A 5 -30.78 -17.51 19.86
C ARG A 5 -30.67 -18.33 18.58
N PHE A 6 -30.80 -17.70 17.43
CA PHE A 6 -30.68 -18.36 16.13
C PHE A 6 -29.91 -17.45 15.16
N PRO A 7 -28.57 -17.37 15.28
CA PRO A 7 -27.74 -16.49 14.47
C PRO A 7 -27.49 -16.99 13.04
N TYR A 8 -28.22 -18.01 12.59
CA TYR A 8 -28.00 -18.67 11.29
C TYR A 8 -28.83 -18.01 10.18
N CYS A 9 -28.32 -18.09 8.95
CA CYS A 9 -29.02 -17.57 7.77
C CYS A 9 -30.31 -18.34 7.49
N ASN A 10 -31.37 -17.63 7.08
CA ASN A 10 -32.61 -18.28 6.70
C ASN A 10 -32.37 -19.10 5.43
N GLN A 11 -32.66 -20.40 5.49
CA GLN A 11 -32.45 -21.32 4.36
C GLN A 11 -33.57 -21.24 3.30
N GLN A 12 -34.52 -20.30 3.44
CA GLN A 12 -35.52 -20.00 2.41
C GLN A 12 -35.00 -19.00 1.38
N LYS A 13 -34.78 -19.47 0.15
CA LYS A 13 -34.12 -18.69 -0.92
C LYS A 13 -34.78 -17.33 -1.21
N ILE A 14 -36.11 -17.27 -1.29
CA ILE A 14 -36.83 -16.03 -1.67
C ILE A 14 -36.55 -14.91 -0.65
N ILE A 15 -36.67 -15.21 0.64
CA ILE A 15 -36.46 -14.24 1.72
C ILE A 15 -35.00 -13.80 1.76
N GLN A 16 -34.08 -14.76 1.62
CA GLN A 16 -32.65 -14.49 1.69
C GLN A 16 -32.16 -13.65 0.50
N ASP A 17 -32.67 -13.89 -0.71
CA ASP A 17 -32.33 -13.10 -1.91
C ASP A 17 -32.77 -11.63 -1.78
N ASP A 18 -33.93 -11.38 -1.16
CA ASP A 18 -34.42 -10.01 -0.92
C ASP A 18 -33.59 -9.29 0.15
N GLN A 19 -33.19 -10.01 1.20
CA GLN A 19 -32.29 -9.49 2.23
C GLN A 19 -30.90 -9.16 1.66
N ALA A 20 -30.37 -10.01 0.77
CA ALA A 20 -29.08 -9.82 0.13
C ALA A 20 -29.00 -8.56 -0.75
N LYS A 21 -30.12 -8.14 -1.36
CA LYS A 21 -30.18 -6.96 -2.26
C LYS A 21 -30.31 -5.62 -1.54
N SER A 22 -30.81 -5.61 -0.30
CA SER A 22 -31.36 -4.40 0.36
C SER A 22 -30.39 -3.22 0.54
N TRP A 23 -29.08 -3.45 0.43
CA TRP A 23 -28.02 -2.43 0.61
C TRP A 23 -27.01 -2.38 -0.54
N LEU A 24 -27.32 -3.01 -1.66
CA LEU A 24 -26.43 -3.07 -2.83
C LEU A 24 -26.89 -2.12 -3.93
N LEU A 25 -25.97 -1.83 -4.85
CA LEU A 25 -26.22 -0.94 -5.97
C LEU A 25 -27.19 -1.59 -6.98
N ASP A 26 -28.45 -1.16 -6.97
CA ASP A 26 -29.46 -1.69 -7.91
C ASP A 26 -29.24 -1.18 -9.34
N SER A 27 -28.98 0.12 -9.52
CA SER A 27 -28.86 0.72 -10.86
C SER A 27 -27.89 1.91 -10.95
N ILE A 28 -27.28 2.07 -12.13
CA ILE A 28 -26.46 3.22 -12.52
C ILE A 28 -27.11 3.88 -13.75
N TYR A 29 -27.37 5.18 -13.67
CA TYR A 29 -27.83 5.99 -14.79
C TYR A 29 -26.64 6.58 -15.54
N MET A 30 -26.56 6.35 -16.85
CA MET A 30 -25.47 6.85 -17.68
C MET A 30 -25.80 8.23 -18.27
N PRO A 31 -24.80 9.11 -18.51
CA PRO A 31 -25.02 10.43 -19.12
C PRO A 31 -25.71 10.39 -20.49
N MET A 32 -25.56 9.29 -21.22
CA MET A 32 -26.20 9.08 -22.54
C MET A 32 -27.67 8.62 -22.46
N GLY A 33 -28.26 8.54 -21.27
CA GLY A 33 -29.68 8.22 -21.07
C GLY A 33 -30.02 6.73 -20.96
N GLY A 34 -29.04 5.83 -21.06
CA GLY A 34 -29.23 4.40 -20.73
C GLY A 34 -29.10 4.11 -19.24
N SER A 35 -29.53 2.93 -18.80
CA SER A 35 -29.38 2.47 -17.41
C SER A 35 -28.74 1.09 -17.32
N LEU A 36 -27.81 0.92 -16.38
CA LEU A 36 -27.23 -0.37 -16.03
C LEU A 36 -27.91 -0.87 -14.75
N LYS A 37 -28.53 -2.04 -14.80
CA LYS A 37 -29.19 -2.70 -13.67
C LYS A 37 -28.42 -3.94 -13.26
N ILE A 38 -28.24 -4.14 -11.96
CA ILE A 38 -27.53 -5.29 -11.41
C ILE A 38 -28.50 -6.08 -10.53
N GLU A 39 -28.74 -7.34 -10.85
CA GLU A 39 -29.55 -8.23 -10.03
C GLU A 39 -28.63 -9.10 -9.17
N TYR A 40 -28.82 -9.06 -7.86
CA TYR A 40 -28.11 -9.91 -6.90
C TYR A 40 -28.93 -11.13 -6.50
N GLU A 41 -28.25 -12.15 -5.98
CA GLU A 41 -28.85 -13.24 -5.21
C GLU A 41 -27.96 -13.58 -4.02
N SER A 42 -28.48 -14.34 -3.05
CA SER A 42 -27.70 -14.85 -1.93
C SER A 42 -26.64 -15.84 -2.42
N ASP A 43 -25.48 -15.83 -1.75
CA ASP A 43 -24.46 -16.85 -1.98
C ASP A 43 -24.91 -18.22 -1.47
N ASP A 44 -24.40 -19.28 -2.13
CA ASP A 44 -24.64 -20.65 -1.70
C ASP A 44 -23.35 -21.48 -1.77
N TYR A 45 -23.25 -22.50 -0.93
CA TYR A 45 -22.10 -23.39 -0.92
C TYR A 45 -22.49 -24.82 -0.54
N ALA A 46 -21.69 -25.77 -1.06
CA ALA A 46 -21.86 -27.20 -0.81
C ALA A 46 -20.89 -27.75 0.24
N TYR A 47 -19.73 -27.11 0.38
CA TYR A 47 -18.62 -27.59 1.19
C TYR A 47 -18.05 -26.48 2.07
N VAL A 48 -17.58 -26.85 3.24
CA VAL A 48 -16.67 -26.06 4.08
C VAL A 48 -15.32 -26.75 3.98
N GLN A 49 -14.40 -26.15 3.23
CA GLN A 49 -13.16 -26.78 2.77
C GLN A 49 -13.41 -28.18 2.17
N ASN A 50 -12.85 -29.24 2.77
CA ASN A 50 -12.98 -30.63 2.34
C ASN A 50 -14.15 -31.38 2.99
N LYS A 51 -14.91 -30.77 3.92
CA LYS A 51 -16.10 -31.37 4.55
C LYS A 51 -17.39 -30.84 3.92
N LYS A 52 -18.46 -31.64 3.92
CA LYS A 52 -19.79 -31.20 3.46
C LYS A 52 -20.36 -30.15 4.40
N ALA A 53 -21.08 -29.16 3.86
CA ALA A 53 -21.77 -28.17 4.67
C ALA A 53 -22.90 -28.82 5.49
N MET A 54 -23.02 -28.42 6.75
CA MET A 54 -24.05 -28.90 7.67
C MET A 54 -24.98 -27.76 8.08
N CYS A 55 -26.20 -28.09 8.47
CA CYS A 55 -27.22 -27.16 8.96
C CYS A 55 -27.83 -27.67 10.26
N MET A 56 -28.38 -26.76 11.07
CA MET A 56 -29.18 -27.10 12.24
C MET A 56 -30.63 -27.41 11.84
N TYR A 57 -31.10 -28.62 12.19
CA TYR A 57 -32.46 -29.08 11.99
C TYR A 57 -33.22 -29.10 13.32
N GLN A 58 -34.43 -28.56 13.34
CA GLN A 58 -35.25 -28.49 14.54
C GLN A 58 -35.79 -29.88 14.92
N ILE A 59 -35.68 -30.22 16.19
CA ILE A 59 -36.27 -31.43 16.77
C ILE A 59 -37.78 -31.26 16.88
N ALA A 60 -38.54 -32.20 16.33
CA ALA A 60 -39.99 -32.23 16.45
C ALA A 60 -40.43 -32.89 17.76
N GLY A 61 -39.77 -33.98 18.17
CA GLY A 61 -40.04 -34.69 19.42
C GLY A 61 -39.60 -36.15 19.39
N PHE A 62 -40.03 -36.93 20.39
CA PHE A 62 -39.56 -38.30 20.63
C PHE A 62 -40.70 -39.32 20.64
N ARG A 63 -40.40 -40.58 20.27
CA ARG A 63 -41.29 -41.74 20.39
C ARG A 63 -40.58 -42.98 20.94
N ASP A 64 -41.33 -43.82 21.64
CA ASP A 64 -40.89 -45.16 22.05
C ASP A 64 -40.94 -46.15 20.87
N LEU A 65 -42.06 -46.14 20.14
CA LEU A 65 -42.29 -46.92 18.92
C LEU A 65 -42.78 -45.98 17.83
N THR A 66 -42.57 -46.33 16.56
CA THR A 66 -42.98 -45.48 15.41
C THR A 66 -44.48 -45.15 15.38
N THR A 67 -45.31 -45.90 16.12
CA THR A 67 -46.77 -45.77 16.19
C THR A 67 -47.29 -44.85 17.31
N THR A 68 -46.51 -44.56 18.37
CA THR A 68 -46.96 -43.75 19.52
C THR A 68 -47.11 -42.25 19.15
N PRO A 69 -47.87 -41.43 19.91
CA PRO A 69 -47.89 -39.98 19.69
C PRO A 69 -46.53 -39.35 19.99
N LEU A 70 -46.27 -38.18 19.39
CA LEU A 70 -45.03 -37.42 19.59
C LEU A 70 -45.02 -36.82 21.00
N THR A 71 -43.91 -36.94 21.72
CA THR A 71 -43.77 -36.41 23.08
C THR A 71 -42.48 -35.61 23.26
N ASN A 72 -42.48 -34.71 24.23
CA ASN A 72 -41.30 -33.91 24.60
C ASN A 72 -40.50 -34.53 25.75
N GLN A 73 -40.85 -35.76 26.14
CA GLN A 73 -40.20 -36.51 27.22
C GLN A 73 -39.20 -37.52 26.63
N LEU A 74 -38.06 -37.71 27.29
CA LEU A 74 -37.00 -38.64 26.87
C LEU A 74 -37.25 -40.07 27.31
N TYR A 75 -37.97 -40.25 28.42
CA TYR A 75 -38.38 -41.54 28.95
C TYR A 75 -39.64 -41.39 29.79
N ASN A 76 -40.41 -42.47 29.91
CA ASN A 76 -41.63 -42.52 30.70
C ASN A 76 -41.31 -42.64 32.20
N LYS A 77 -41.93 -41.78 33.03
CA LYS A 77 -41.74 -41.73 34.49
C LYS A 77 -42.19 -43.00 35.20
N GLU A 78 -43.25 -43.65 34.72
CA GLU A 78 -43.89 -44.78 35.41
C GLU A 78 -43.32 -46.13 34.98
N THR A 79 -42.98 -46.26 33.69
CA THR A 79 -42.51 -47.54 33.11
C THR A 79 -41.00 -47.57 32.88
N GLY A 80 -40.31 -46.43 32.93
CA GLY A 80 -38.88 -46.33 32.63
C GLY A 80 -38.52 -46.59 31.16
N ALA A 81 -39.52 -46.72 30.26
CA ALA A 81 -39.32 -46.95 28.84
C ALA A 81 -38.69 -45.71 28.17
N ILE A 82 -37.63 -45.92 27.38
CA ILE A 82 -36.84 -44.85 26.76
C ILE A 82 -37.40 -44.54 25.37
N HIS A 83 -37.67 -43.27 25.08
CA HIS A 83 -38.09 -42.84 23.76
C HIS A 83 -36.88 -42.73 22.81
N ARG A 84 -36.58 -43.83 22.09
CA ARG A 84 -35.36 -43.94 21.27
C ARG A 84 -35.45 -43.28 19.90
N TYR A 85 -36.65 -43.05 19.39
CA TYR A 85 -36.85 -42.45 18.06
C TYR A 85 -36.93 -40.93 18.17
N LEU A 86 -35.91 -40.25 17.67
CA LEU A 86 -35.83 -38.80 17.55
C LEU A 86 -36.41 -38.36 16.21
N TYR A 87 -37.45 -37.53 16.21
CA TYR A 87 -38.05 -36.94 15.01
C TYR A 87 -37.54 -35.51 14.82
N PHE A 88 -37.21 -35.15 13.58
CA PHE A 88 -36.77 -33.80 13.20
C PHE A 88 -37.49 -33.34 11.93
N LYS A 89 -37.60 -32.02 11.78
CA LYS A 89 -38.31 -31.39 10.65
C LYS A 89 -37.40 -31.26 9.43
N LEU A 90 -37.90 -31.67 8.28
CA LEU A 90 -37.27 -31.46 6.98
C LEU A 90 -37.77 -30.16 6.33
N PRO A 91 -36.92 -29.47 5.54
CA PRO A 91 -37.31 -28.27 4.81
C PRO A 91 -38.36 -28.58 3.72
N HIS A 92 -39.22 -27.59 3.44
CA HIS A 92 -40.43 -27.71 2.61
C HIS A 92 -40.19 -28.15 1.15
N ASP A 93 -38.99 -27.92 0.60
CA ASP A 93 -38.68 -28.17 -0.82
C ASP A 93 -38.50 -29.66 -1.17
N PHE A 94 -38.60 -30.57 -0.17
CA PHE A 94 -38.17 -31.96 -0.27
C PHE A 94 -39.27 -33.03 -0.32
N VAL A 95 -40.54 -32.63 -0.48
CA VAL A 95 -41.69 -33.55 -0.35
C VAL A 95 -41.88 -34.47 -1.57
N SER A 96 -41.20 -34.25 -2.71
CA SER A 96 -41.55 -34.94 -3.97
C SER A 96 -40.82 -36.27 -4.26
N ASN A 97 -39.70 -36.61 -3.62
CA ASN A 97 -38.96 -37.87 -3.87
C ASN A 97 -38.34 -38.47 -2.58
N GLN A 98 -39.16 -39.21 -1.81
CA GLN A 98 -38.74 -39.96 -0.62
C GLN A 98 -37.99 -41.24 -0.99
N THR A 99 -36.71 -41.14 -1.33
CA THR A 99 -35.86 -42.31 -1.57
C THR A 99 -34.95 -42.60 -0.37
N PRO A 100 -34.60 -43.87 -0.09
CA PRO A 100 -33.64 -44.23 0.96
C PRO A 100 -32.28 -43.54 0.78
N ALA A 101 -31.86 -43.34 -0.47
CA ALA A 101 -30.59 -42.70 -0.80
C ALA A 101 -30.57 -41.21 -0.40
N HIS A 102 -31.66 -40.49 -0.63
CA HIS A 102 -31.76 -39.07 -0.28
C HIS A 102 -31.70 -38.83 1.23
N LEU A 103 -32.38 -39.68 2.03
CA LEU A 103 -32.33 -39.51 3.49
C LEU A 103 -30.94 -39.85 4.07
N PHE A 104 -30.23 -40.80 3.45
CA PHE A 104 -28.88 -41.16 3.87
C PHE A 104 -27.86 -40.03 3.62
N GLU A 105 -28.08 -39.14 2.65
CA GLU A 105 -27.19 -38.00 2.39
C GLU A 105 -27.05 -37.05 3.59
N TYR A 106 -28.09 -36.90 4.41
CA TYR A 106 -28.07 -36.12 5.65
C TYR A 106 -27.07 -36.66 6.68
N PHE A 107 -26.84 -37.97 6.69
CA PHE A 107 -26.00 -38.67 7.66
C PHE A 107 -24.64 -39.10 7.09
N ASN A 108 -24.48 -39.00 5.77
CA ASN A 108 -23.26 -39.45 5.10
C ASN A 108 -22.02 -38.74 5.68
N SER A 109 -21.03 -39.51 6.13
CA SER A 109 -19.79 -38.99 6.73
C SER A 109 -19.94 -38.32 8.11
N VAL A 110 -21.09 -38.46 8.78
CA VAL A 110 -21.29 -37.99 10.16
C VAL A 110 -20.86 -39.08 11.15
N GLN A 111 -19.75 -38.87 11.86
CA GLN A 111 -19.28 -39.79 12.91
C GLN A 111 -19.87 -39.48 14.29
N HIS A 112 -20.06 -38.20 14.58
CA HIS A 112 -20.62 -37.72 15.84
C HIS A 112 -21.81 -36.80 15.53
N LEU A 113 -22.99 -37.16 16.03
CA LEU A 113 -24.19 -36.33 15.95
C LEU A 113 -24.09 -35.24 17.01
N TYR A 114 -23.95 -33.99 16.57
CA TYR A 114 -24.02 -32.82 17.44
C TYR A 114 -25.47 -32.46 17.75
N PHE A 115 -25.74 -32.13 19.00
CA PHE A 115 -27.04 -31.64 19.45
C PHE A 115 -26.86 -30.37 20.29
N ASN A 116 -27.86 -29.48 20.18
CA ASN A 116 -28.06 -28.35 21.08
C ASN A 116 -29.51 -28.44 21.59
N LEU A 117 -29.67 -28.68 22.89
CA LEU A 117 -30.96 -29.00 23.52
C LEU A 117 -31.28 -28.00 24.61
N ASN A 118 -32.53 -27.56 24.68
CA ASN A 118 -33.01 -26.80 25.82
C ASN A 118 -33.71 -27.75 26.80
N MET A 119 -32.98 -28.25 27.80
CA MET A 119 -33.39 -29.34 28.69
C MET A 119 -33.82 -28.83 30.07
N GLN A 120 -34.86 -29.46 30.62
CA GLN A 120 -35.26 -29.24 32.01
C GLN A 120 -34.41 -30.09 32.96
N LEU A 121 -33.50 -29.45 33.71
CA LEU A 121 -32.60 -30.15 34.65
C LEU A 121 -33.31 -30.60 35.93
N THR A 122 -34.24 -29.79 36.46
CA THR A 122 -35.00 -30.10 37.68
C THR A 122 -36.50 -30.05 37.42
N ASN A 123 -37.23 -31.02 37.98
CA ASN A 123 -38.67 -31.05 37.93
C ASN A 123 -39.22 -30.14 39.05
N TYR A 124 -39.67 -28.93 38.69
CA TYR A 124 -40.23 -27.96 39.63
C TYR A 124 -41.76 -28.03 39.59
N SER A 125 -42.37 -28.32 40.73
CA SER A 125 -43.83 -28.48 40.82
C SER A 125 -44.58 -27.15 41.00
N ARG A 126 -43.89 -26.04 41.34
CA ARG A 126 -44.47 -24.71 41.56
C ARG A 126 -43.51 -23.59 41.13
N GLY A 127 -43.54 -23.18 39.87
CA GLY A 127 -42.74 -22.07 39.31
C GLY A 127 -42.59 -22.16 37.79
N PRO A 128 -42.15 -21.09 37.09
CA PRO A 128 -41.85 -21.16 35.67
C PRO A 128 -40.75 -22.19 35.42
N GLN A 129 -40.97 -23.11 34.49
CA GLN A 129 -40.00 -24.14 34.15
C GLN A 129 -38.75 -23.49 33.54
N LYS A 130 -37.61 -23.61 34.23
CA LYS A 130 -36.31 -23.10 33.76
C LYS A 130 -35.65 -24.18 32.91
N PHE A 131 -35.53 -23.90 31.61
CA PHE A 131 -34.79 -24.75 30.69
C PHE A 131 -33.34 -24.24 30.57
N PHE A 132 -32.42 -25.18 30.39
CA PHE A 132 -30.99 -24.90 30.25
C PHE A 132 -30.51 -25.43 28.91
N GLU A 133 -29.69 -24.62 28.24
CA GLU A 133 -29.04 -25.00 27.00
C GLU A 133 -27.92 -26.02 27.28
N LEU A 134 -27.99 -27.14 26.59
CA LEU A 134 -27.09 -28.27 26.71
C LEU A 134 -26.61 -28.68 25.32
N THR A 135 -25.30 -28.61 25.11
CA THR A 135 -24.65 -29.06 23.89
C THR A 135 -23.87 -30.34 24.12
N GLY A 136 -23.78 -31.20 23.11
CA GLY A 136 -23.03 -32.44 23.21
C GLY A 136 -22.99 -33.24 21.92
N PHE A 137 -22.31 -34.38 21.99
CA PHE A 137 -22.07 -35.25 20.85
C PHE A 137 -22.46 -36.69 21.16
N ILE A 138 -23.10 -37.36 20.20
CA ILE A 138 -23.41 -38.79 20.26
C ILE A 138 -22.63 -39.50 19.15
N PRO A 139 -21.82 -40.53 19.45
CA PRO A 139 -21.20 -41.34 18.41
C PRO A 139 -22.27 -42.11 17.63
N MET A 140 -22.20 -42.04 16.30
CA MET A 140 -23.13 -42.71 15.40
C MET A 140 -22.37 -43.52 14.36
N ASN A 141 -22.85 -44.72 14.08
CA ASN A 141 -22.36 -45.56 12.99
C ASN A 141 -23.56 -45.95 12.13
N LEU A 142 -23.72 -45.29 10.98
CA LEU A 142 -24.88 -45.41 10.09
C LEU A 142 -24.43 -45.89 8.72
N SER A 143 -25.13 -46.89 8.19
CA SER A 143 -24.96 -47.38 6.82
C SER A 143 -26.24 -47.24 6.01
N GLN A 144 -26.14 -47.23 4.68
CA GLN A 144 -27.32 -47.12 3.82
C GLN A 144 -28.29 -48.31 3.97
N SER A 145 -27.78 -49.49 4.36
CA SER A 145 -28.59 -50.68 4.64
C SER A 145 -29.47 -50.58 5.89
N ASP A 146 -29.24 -49.58 6.75
CA ASP A 146 -29.99 -49.38 8.00
C ASP A 146 -31.30 -48.60 7.81
N PHE A 147 -31.66 -48.31 6.56
CA PHE A 147 -32.92 -47.64 6.23
C PHE A 147 -34.12 -48.51 6.62
N GLY A 148 -35.06 -47.92 7.36
CA GLY A 148 -36.25 -48.59 7.91
C GLY A 148 -36.02 -49.29 9.25
N THR A 149 -34.77 -49.50 9.68
CA THR A 149 -34.42 -50.09 10.99
C THR A 149 -33.87 -49.05 11.96
N ILE A 150 -32.99 -48.16 11.51
CA ILE A 150 -32.34 -47.11 12.33
C ILE A 150 -32.80 -45.71 11.93
N PHE A 151 -33.09 -45.44 10.66
CA PHE A 151 -33.61 -44.15 10.22
C PHE A 151 -34.70 -44.32 9.15
N GLY A 152 -35.61 -43.35 9.05
CA GLY A 152 -36.70 -43.40 8.08
C GLY A 152 -37.58 -42.15 8.08
N TYR A 153 -38.59 -42.15 7.20
CA TYR A 153 -39.64 -41.12 7.16
C TYR A 153 -40.81 -41.50 8.07
N ASP A 154 -41.53 -40.51 8.61
CA ASP A 154 -42.82 -40.78 9.23
C ASP A 154 -43.86 -41.10 8.13
N ARG A 155 -44.69 -42.11 8.36
CA ARG A 155 -45.77 -42.48 7.43
C ARG A 155 -46.96 -41.52 7.51
N ARG A 156 -47.06 -40.74 8.60
CA ARG A 156 -48.18 -39.83 8.89
C ARG A 156 -47.92 -38.39 8.46
N ASP A 157 -46.66 -37.99 8.39
CA ASP A 157 -46.24 -36.64 8.01
C ASP A 157 -44.96 -36.70 7.18
N THR A 158 -45.06 -36.29 5.93
CA THR A 158 -43.94 -36.34 4.97
C THR A 158 -42.84 -35.32 5.28
N MET A 159 -43.07 -34.37 6.19
CA MET A 159 -42.09 -33.37 6.63
C MET A 159 -41.26 -33.83 7.84
N LEU A 160 -41.54 -35.01 8.39
CA LEU A 160 -40.83 -35.54 9.54
C LEU A 160 -40.00 -36.76 9.15
N ALA A 161 -38.71 -36.71 9.48
CA ALA A 161 -37.82 -37.86 9.48
C ALA A 161 -37.44 -38.24 10.91
N TRP A 162 -37.10 -39.50 11.11
CA TRP A 162 -36.70 -40.01 12.41
C TRP A 162 -35.39 -40.77 12.36
N ILE A 163 -34.67 -40.72 13.48
CA ILE A 163 -33.46 -41.49 13.74
C ILE A 163 -33.55 -42.19 15.10
N LYS A 164 -33.14 -43.46 15.15
CA LYS A 164 -33.09 -44.28 16.34
C LYS A 164 -31.74 -44.09 17.03
N LEU A 165 -31.76 -43.52 18.23
CA LEU A 165 -30.54 -43.22 19.00
C LEU A 165 -30.01 -44.47 19.72
N PRO A 166 -28.68 -44.59 19.93
CA PRO A 166 -28.10 -45.59 20.82
C PRO A 166 -28.51 -45.32 22.28
N THR A 167 -28.35 -46.31 23.15
CA THR A 167 -28.62 -46.16 24.59
C THR A 167 -27.34 -46.32 25.41
N VAL A 168 -27.27 -45.64 26.55
CA VAL A 168 -26.15 -45.76 27.49
C VAL A 168 -26.44 -46.88 28.49
N VAL A 169 -25.51 -47.81 28.67
CA VAL A 169 -25.67 -48.95 29.59
C VAL A 169 -25.64 -48.48 31.04
N ILE A 170 -26.53 -49.01 31.88
CA ILE A 170 -26.44 -48.85 33.35
C ILE A 170 -25.86 -50.15 33.92
N ASN A 171 -24.63 -50.07 34.41
CA ASN A 171 -23.96 -51.15 35.13
C ASN A 171 -24.33 -51.13 36.62
N PRO A 172 -24.41 -52.27 37.32
CA PRO A 172 -24.58 -52.31 38.77
C PRO A 172 -23.38 -51.71 39.51
N ASP A 173 -22.18 -51.87 38.93
CA ASP A 173 -20.93 -51.33 39.48
C ASP A 173 -20.79 -49.84 39.14
N ALA A 174 -20.71 -49.01 40.18
CA ALA A 174 -20.61 -47.55 40.07
C ALA A 174 -19.37 -47.10 39.26
N GLU A 175 -18.25 -47.82 39.37
CA GLU A 175 -17.01 -47.51 38.65
C GLU A 175 -17.13 -47.72 37.13
N LEU A 176 -17.91 -48.72 36.69
CA LEU A 176 -18.16 -48.98 35.27
C LEU A 176 -19.12 -47.97 34.65
N ASN A 177 -19.92 -47.25 35.46
CA ASN A 177 -20.81 -46.18 35.01
C ASN A 177 -20.12 -44.81 34.88
N ASN A 178 -18.86 -44.69 35.30
CA ASN A 178 -18.11 -43.45 35.19
C ASN A 178 -17.75 -43.11 33.72
N ARG A 179 -17.81 -44.10 32.83
CA ARG A 179 -17.63 -43.92 31.38
C ARG A 179 -18.93 -44.28 30.66
N PRO A 180 -19.53 -43.37 29.87
CA PRO A 180 -20.73 -43.68 29.10
C PRO A 180 -20.40 -44.70 28.01
N GLU A 181 -20.82 -45.95 28.20
CA GLU A 181 -20.72 -47.00 27.20
C GLU A 181 -21.99 -47.00 26.33
N TYR A 182 -21.83 -46.66 25.04
CA TYR A 182 -22.93 -46.64 24.08
C TYR A 182 -23.15 -48.03 23.48
N THR A 183 -24.36 -48.56 23.65
CA THR A 183 -24.77 -49.84 23.04
C THR A 183 -25.66 -49.60 21.83
N TYR A 184 -25.30 -50.24 20.71
CA TYR A 184 -26.03 -50.22 19.43
C TYR A 184 -26.94 -51.45 19.23
N GLY A 185 -27.24 -52.18 20.31
CA GLY A 185 -28.10 -53.36 20.28
C GLY A 185 -29.57 -52.98 20.03
N TRP A 186 -30.11 -53.33 18.88
CA TRP A 186 -31.42 -52.87 18.42
C TRP A 186 -32.63 -53.72 18.87
N GLY A 187 -32.41 -54.76 19.69
CA GLY A 187 -33.45 -55.65 20.23
C GLY A 187 -34.11 -55.16 21.53
N ASN A 188 -35.25 -55.76 21.88
CA ASN A 188 -35.95 -55.55 23.16
C ASN A 188 -35.14 -56.16 24.30
N ARG A 189 -34.26 -55.39 24.94
CA ARG A 189 -33.63 -55.78 26.22
C ARG A 189 -34.30 -55.07 27.38
N THR A 190 -34.62 -55.85 28.40
CA THR A 190 -35.06 -55.47 29.76
C THR A 190 -33.89 -55.06 30.68
N SER A 191 -32.72 -54.74 30.13
CA SER A 191 -31.57 -54.26 30.90
C SER A 191 -31.60 -52.74 30.99
N THR A 192 -31.68 -52.24 32.22
CA THR A 192 -31.49 -50.85 32.67
C THR A 192 -30.54 -50.06 31.76
N SER A 193 -31.09 -49.15 30.96
CA SER A 193 -30.33 -48.27 30.05
C SER A 193 -30.85 -46.83 30.17
N ARG A 194 -30.06 -45.84 29.75
CA ARG A 194 -30.45 -44.41 29.77
C ARG A 194 -30.48 -43.81 28.37
N HIS A 195 -31.30 -42.77 28.22
CA HIS A 195 -31.26 -41.92 27.04
C HIS A 195 -29.93 -41.13 27.00
N PRO A 196 -29.22 -41.04 25.86
CA PRO A 196 -27.99 -40.27 25.72
C PRO A 196 -28.11 -38.81 26.15
N PHE A 197 -29.20 -38.13 25.78
CA PHE A 197 -29.44 -36.75 26.20
C PHE A 197 -29.61 -36.61 27.72
N THR A 198 -30.25 -37.58 28.39
CA THR A 198 -30.35 -37.59 29.86
C THR A 198 -28.97 -37.77 30.50
N GLN A 199 -28.12 -38.65 29.94
CA GLN A 199 -26.75 -38.82 30.39
C GLN A 199 -25.93 -37.52 30.25
N ALA A 200 -26.05 -36.83 29.11
CA ALA A 200 -25.39 -35.53 28.92
C ALA A 200 -25.88 -34.47 29.94
N GLY A 201 -27.19 -34.45 30.24
CA GLY A 201 -27.75 -33.58 31.28
C GLY A 201 -27.20 -33.89 32.68
N PHE A 202 -26.94 -35.17 33.00
CA PHE A 202 -26.30 -35.55 34.26
C PHE A 202 -24.83 -35.15 34.33
N GLU A 203 -24.08 -35.28 33.24
CA GLU A 203 -22.70 -34.79 33.17
C GLU A 203 -22.64 -33.28 33.35
N TYR A 204 -23.58 -32.54 32.74
CA TYR A 204 -23.71 -31.10 32.94
C TYR A 204 -24.04 -30.72 34.38
N LEU A 205 -25.01 -31.40 35.01
CA LEU A 205 -25.34 -31.19 36.43
C LEU A 205 -24.13 -31.44 37.33
N LYS A 206 -23.37 -32.50 37.08
CA LYS A 206 -22.16 -32.84 37.83
C LYS A 206 -21.06 -31.79 37.70
N MET A 207 -20.87 -31.24 36.51
CA MET A 207 -19.76 -30.32 36.23
C MET A 207 -20.08 -28.87 36.58
N SER A 208 -21.24 -28.38 36.16
CA SER A 208 -21.59 -26.96 36.22
C SER A 208 -22.42 -26.62 37.46
N MET A 209 -23.15 -27.59 38.00
CA MET A 209 -24.23 -27.36 38.97
C MET A 209 -24.31 -28.45 40.07
N PRO A 210 -23.20 -28.80 40.75
CA PRO A 210 -23.18 -29.90 41.71
C PRO A 210 -24.12 -29.69 42.90
N ARG A 211 -24.47 -28.45 43.22
CA ARG A 211 -25.47 -28.11 44.26
C ARG A 211 -26.84 -28.74 44.00
N PHE A 212 -27.19 -29.02 42.74
CA PHE A 212 -28.50 -29.56 42.38
C PHE A 212 -28.57 -31.10 42.41
N ILE A 213 -27.51 -31.77 42.87
CA ILE A 213 -27.45 -33.24 42.98
C ILE A 213 -28.20 -33.74 44.23
N ASN A 214 -27.93 -33.17 45.42
CA ASN A 214 -28.35 -33.72 46.73
C ASN A 214 -29.45 -32.90 47.47
N HIS A 215 -30.57 -32.58 46.80
CA HIS A 215 -31.86 -32.14 47.39
C HIS A 215 -32.14 -30.62 47.68
N LYS A 216 -33.45 -30.27 47.58
CA LYS A 216 -34.23 -29.09 48.03
C LYS A 216 -33.73 -27.63 47.95
N ALA A 217 -32.69 -27.28 47.19
CA ALA A 217 -32.40 -25.84 46.96
C ALA A 217 -33.43 -25.19 46.02
N SER A 218 -34.43 -24.47 46.56
CA SER A 218 -35.16 -23.43 45.84
C SER A 218 -34.28 -22.18 45.70
N GLU A 219 -34.16 -21.61 44.49
CA GLU A 219 -33.56 -20.28 44.30
C GLU A 219 -34.44 -19.27 45.06
N GLY A 220 -33.95 -18.74 46.19
CA GLY A 220 -34.62 -17.66 46.92
C GLY A 220 -34.41 -17.59 48.43
N GLU A 221 -33.94 -18.64 49.10
CA GLU A 221 -33.65 -18.57 50.55
C GLU A 221 -32.16 -18.30 50.79
N GLU A 222 -31.87 -17.19 51.48
CA GLU A 222 -30.55 -16.91 52.05
C GLU A 222 -30.09 -18.11 52.89
N TYR A 223 -28.85 -18.52 52.65
CA TYR A 223 -28.23 -19.65 53.34
C TYR A 223 -27.85 -19.21 54.76
N GLU A 224 -28.80 -19.20 55.70
CA GLU A 224 -28.45 -19.23 57.12
C GLU A 224 -27.76 -20.57 57.42
N LEU A 225 -26.59 -20.51 58.06
CA LEU A 225 -25.87 -21.68 58.57
C LEU A 225 -26.84 -22.56 59.37
N PRO A 226 -27.04 -23.85 59.00
CA PRO A 226 -28.08 -24.66 59.62
C PRO A 226 -27.67 -25.01 61.05
N ALA A 227 -28.45 -24.53 62.03
CA ALA A 227 -28.23 -24.80 63.46
C ALA A 227 -28.63 -26.22 63.90
N ASN A 228 -29.11 -27.08 62.99
CA ASN A 228 -29.75 -28.34 63.38
C ASN A 228 -28.97 -29.57 62.85
N LEU A 229 -28.54 -30.42 63.78
CA LEU A 229 -27.92 -31.74 63.56
C LEU A 229 -28.76 -32.62 62.61
N GLU A 230 -30.07 -32.41 62.58
CA GLU A 230 -31.05 -33.14 61.75
C GLU A 230 -30.86 -32.90 60.24
N THR A 231 -30.54 -31.67 59.82
CA THR A 231 -30.20 -31.35 58.41
C THR A 231 -28.81 -31.85 57.99
N ALA A 232 -27.86 -31.95 58.94
CA ALA A 232 -26.56 -32.58 58.67
C ALA A 232 -26.69 -34.11 58.55
N LEU A 233 -27.57 -34.72 59.35
CA LEU A 233 -27.92 -36.14 59.29
C LEU A 233 -28.74 -36.49 58.03
N SER A 234 -29.63 -35.61 57.56
CA SER A 234 -30.32 -35.81 56.28
C SER A 234 -29.37 -35.73 55.08
N ASN A 235 -28.40 -34.80 55.09
CA ASN A 235 -27.37 -34.70 54.05
C ASN A 235 -26.43 -35.92 54.06
N LEU A 236 -26.16 -36.51 55.23
CA LEU A 236 -25.49 -37.81 55.34
C LEU A 236 -26.37 -38.93 54.80
N GLY A 237 -27.67 -38.93 55.09
CA GLY A 237 -28.66 -39.87 54.55
C GLY A 237 -28.72 -39.85 53.01
N ASP A 238 -28.74 -38.68 52.40
CA ASP A 238 -28.73 -38.49 50.95
C ASP A 238 -27.38 -38.96 50.33
N ALA A 239 -26.26 -38.70 51.02
CA ALA A 239 -24.95 -39.21 50.61
C ALA A 239 -24.83 -40.74 50.76
N PHE A 240 -25.50 -41.34 51.76
CA PHE A 240 -25.63 -42.78 51.91
C PHE A 240 -26.52 -43.35 50.80
N GLU A 241 -27.64 -42.73 50.46
CA GLU A 241 -28.51 -43.11 49.34
C GLU A 241 -27.77 -43.05 48.00
N GLU A 242 -26.92 -42.05 47.77
CA GLU A 242 -26.06 -41.95 46.59
C GLU A 242 -25.11 -43.16 46.47
N CYS A 243 -24.55 -43.58 47.61
CA CYS A 243 -23.67 -44.75 47.71
C CYS A 243 -24.44 -46.08 47.50
N PHE A 244 -25.61 -46.23 48.10
CA PHE A 244 -26.47 -47.43 47.97
C PHE A 244 -27.15 -47.55 46.60
N SER A 245 -27.36 -46.42 45.90
CA SER A 245 -27.91 -46.40 44.54
C SER A 245 -26.90 -46.80 43.46
N GLY A 246 -25.66 -47.17 43.81
CA GLY A 246 -24.62 -47.53 42.85
C GLY A 246 -24.07 -46.34 42.06
N GLY A 247 -23.99 -45.15 42.70
CA GLY A 247 -23.33 -43.95 42.18
C GLY A 247 -24.25 -42.79 41.78
N THR A 248 -23.67 -41.59 41.64
CA THR A 248 -24.37 -40.31 41.42
C THR A 248 -25.35 -40.32 40.24
N PHE A 249 -24.98 -40.94 39.12
CA PHE A 249 -25.84 -40.95 37.93
C PHE A 249 -27.07 -41.86 38.09
N ASN A 250 -26.97 -42.93 38.87
CA ASN A 250 -28.12 -43.77 39.21
C ASN A 250 -29.07 -43.03 40.16
N HIS A 251 -28.51 -42.32 41.14
CA HIS A 251 -29.28 -41.47 42.05
C HIS A 251 -30.08 -40.39 41.30
N LEU A 252 -29.46 -39.67 40.35
CA LEU A 252 -30.14 -38.67 39.52
C LEU A 252 -31.25 -39.26 38.64
N TYR A 253 -31.05 -40.49 38.13
CA TYR A 253 -32.03 -41.20 37.32
C TYR A 253 -33.26 -41.63 38.14
N ASN A 254 -33.03 -42.21 39.32
CA ASN A 254 -34.08 -42.62 40.25
C ASN A 254 -34.91 -41.42 40.74
N ASN A 255 -34.29 -40.25 40.84
CA ASN A 255 -34.93 -38.99 41.19
C ASN A 255 -35.62 -38.26 40.03
N HIS A 256 -35.78 -38.91 38.87
CA HIS A 256 -36.53 -38.38 37.73
C HIS A 256 -36.02 -37.01 37.24
N ARG A 257 -34.70 -36.81 37.22
CA ARG A 257 -34.04 -35.59 36.70
C ARG A 257 -33.83 -35.68 35.17
N CYS A 258 -33.78 -34.54 34.48
CA CYS A 258 -33.48 -34.47 33.04
C CYS A 258 -34.43 -35.29 32.12
N ILE A 259 -35.75 -35.07 32.27
CA ILE A 259 -36.81 -35.83 31.55
C ILE A 259 -37.31 -35.12 30.30
N SER A 260 -37.53 -33.81 30.38
CA SER A 260 -38.24 -33.02 29.36
C SER A 260 -37.31 -32.05 28.62
N ILE A 261 -37.61 -31.84 27.34
CA ILE A 261 -36.91 -30.90 26.46
C ILE A 261 -37.93 -29.95 25.82
N ASP A 262 -37.57 -28.68 25.65
CA ASP A 262 -38.31 -27.76 24.79
C ASP A 262 -37.93 -27.98 23.32
N THR A 263 -38.81 -28.65 22.57
CA THR A 263 -38.63 -28.95 21.14
C THR A 263 -38.61 -27.70 20.27
N SER A 264 -39.18 -26.57 20.72
CA SER A 264 -39.20 -25.35 19.94
C SER A 264 -37.80 -24.72 19.79
N GLN A 265 -36.91 -24.96 20.75
CA GLN A 265 -35.57 -24.39 20.86
C GLN A 265 -34.46 -25.46 20.86
N SER A 266 -34.75 -26.66 20.36
CA SER A 266 -33.79 -27.77 20.33
C SER A 266 -33.49 -28.22 18.91
N PHE A 267 -32.22 -28.47 18.64
CA PHE A 267 -31.68 -28.66 17.29
C PHE A 267 -30.65 -29.78 17.23
N ILE A 268 -30.51 -30.36 16.04
CA ILE A 268 -29.45 -31.31 15.70
C ILE A 268 -28.73 -30.87 14.43
N ARG A 269 -27.45 -31.17 14.30
CA ARG A 269 -26.66 -30.85 13.11
C ARG A 269 -26.62 -32.02 12.14
N LEU A 270 -27.01 -31.78 10.88
CA LEU A 270 -26.96 -32.77 9.80
C LEU A 270 -26.45 -32.13 8.50
N ASN A 271 -26.03 -32.93 7.53
CA ASN A 271 -25.61 -32.40 6.22
C ASN A 271 -26.78 -31.80 5.44
N HIS A 272 -26.49 -30.82 4.59
CA HIS A 272 -27.45 -30.32 3.61
C HIS A 272 -27.39 -31.15 2.31
N PRO A 273 -28.44 -31.89 1.93
CA PRO A 273 -28.38 -32.89 0.84
C PRO A 273 -28.20 -32.29 -0.56
N THR A 274 -28.82 -31.15 -0.88
CA THR A 274 -28.67 -30.51 -2.21
C THR A 274 -27.29 -29.90 -2.44
N GLY A 275 -26.48 -29.74 -1.39
CA GLY A 275 -25.26 -28.95 -1.43
C GLY A 275 -25.50 -27.48 -1.79
N ARG A 276 -26.64 -26.90 -1.42
CA ARG A 276 -26.95 -25.47 -1.57
C ARG A 276 -27.33 -24.85 -0.22
N LYS A 277 -26.39 -24.86 0.73
CA LYS A 277 -26.56 -24.10 1.97
C LYS A 277 -26.44 -22.62 1.64
N LEU A 278 -27.44 -21.82 2.02
CA LEU A 278 -27.43 -20.38 1.78
C LEU A 278 -26.53 -19.68 2.80
N GLY A 279 -25.68 -18.78 2.33
CA GLY A 279 -24.83 -17.94 3.15
C GLY A 279 -25.44 -16.55 3.41
N GLY A 280 -24.68 -15.75 4.15
CA GLY A 280 -25.03 -14.35 4.44
C GLY A 280 -24.48 -13.37 3.40
N GLY A 281 -23.71 -13.83 2.42
CA GLY A 281 -23.13 -13.00 1.38
C GLY A 281 -24.09 -12.77 0.21
N SER A 282 -23.70 -11.86 -0.67
CA SER A 282 -24.40 -11.56 -1.91
C SER A 282 -23.50 -11.80 -3.11
N ARG A 283 -24.10 -12.22 -4.22
CA ARG A 283 -23.42 -12.39 -5.51
C ARG A 283 -24.26 -11.84 -6.64
N VAL A 284 -23.61 -11.50 -7.75
CA VAL A 284 -24.30 -10.99 -8.94
C VAL A 284 -24.92 -12.15 -9.70
N LYS A 285 -26.22 -12.07 -9.95
CA LYS A 285 -26.95 -13.03 -10.80
C LYS A 285 -26.96 -12.58 -12.25
N LYS A 286 -27.28 -11.30 -12.48
CA LYS A 286 -27.41 -10.71 -13.83
C LYS A 286 -26.94 -9.27 -13.84
N VAL A 287 -26.35 -8.86 -14.96
CA VAL A 287 -26.07 -7.46 -15.27
C VAL A 287 -26.79 -7.14 -16.57
N ILE A 288 -27.68 -6.15 -16.54
CA ILE A 288 -28.58 -5.77 -17.63
C ILE A 288 -28.32 -4.30 -17.97
N LEU A 289 -27.92 -4.05 -19.21
CA LEU A 289 -27.81 -2.73 -19.81
C LEU A 289 -29.08 -2.45 -20.60
N HIS A 290 -29.87 -1.48 -20.14
CA HIS A 290 -31.02 -0.96 -20.85
C HIS A 290 -30.59 0.18 -21.76
N ASP A 291 -30.80 -0.01 -23.05
CA ASP A 291 -30.67 1.03 -24.04
C ASP A 291 -32.02 1.73 -24.28
N ASN A 292 -32.06 3.04 -24.08
CA ASN A 292 -33.25 3.87 -24.22
C ASN A 292 -33.32 4.57 -25.59
N TRP A 293 -32.71 3.99 -26.63
CA TRP A 293 -32.72 4.52 -28.00
C TRP A 293 -34.12 4.84 -28.54
N GLY A 294 -35.14 4.05 -28.20
CA GLY A 294 -36.52 4.32 -28.61
C GLY A 294 -37.05 5.66 -28.08
N ASN A 295 -36.64 6.06 -26.87
CA ASN A 295 -37.04 7.35 -26.29
C ASN A 295 -36.29 8.54 -26.91
N MET A 296 -35.08 8.32 -27.47
CA MET A 296 -34.29 9.36 -28.12
C MET A 296 -34.85 9.76 -29.50
N GLN A 297 -35.59 8.88 -30.18
CA GLN A 297 -36.10 9.14 -31.52
C GLN A 297 -37.44 9.93 -31.59
N LYS A 298 -38.00 10.39 -30.47
CA LYS A 298 -39.26 11.19 -30.42
C LYS A 298 -40.46 10.60 -31.19
N ASP A 299 -40.45 9.30 -31.51
CA ASP A 299 -41.53 8.64 -32.23
C ASP A 299 -42.22 7.62 -31.32
N ALA A 300 -43.43 7.95 -30.87
CA ALA A 300 -44.16 7.25 -29.80
C ALA A 300 -44.67 5.83 -30.19
N VAL A 301 -44.36 5.35 -31.39
CA VAL A 301 -44.91 4.09 -31.94
C VAL A 301 -43.93 2.92 -31.85
N ILE A 302 -42.67 3.12 -31.45
CA ILE A 302 -41.65 2.04 -31.46
C ILE A 302 -40.99 1.84 -30.10
N THR A 303 -41.76 1.37 -29.11
CA THR A 303 -41.22 0.70 -27.91
C THR A 303 -40.46 -0.61 -28.22
N LYS A 304 -40.41 -1.01 -29.50
CA LYS A 304 -39.68 -2.19 -30.01
C LYS A 304 -38.18 -1.95 -30.29
N LEU A 305 -37.66 -0.72 -30.11
CA LEU A 305 -36.25 -0.37 -30.32
C LEU A 305 -35.42 -0.30 -29.04
N ASN A 306 -36.03 -0.48 -27.86
CA ASN A 306 -35.29 -0.55 -26.60
C ASN A 306 -34.71 -1.96 -26.46
N PHE A 307 -33.40 -2.08 -26.58
CA PHE A 307 -32.69 -3.35 -26.42
C PHE A 307 -32.13 -3.47 -25.00
N GLN A 308 -32.13 -4.70 -24.48
CA GLN A 308 -31.52 -5.04 -23.21
C GLN A 308 -30.35 -5.97 -23.49
N TYR A 309 -29.14 -5.50 -23.24
CA TYR A 309 -27.94 -6.31 -23.37
C TYR A 309 -27.51 -6.75 -21.99
N GLY A 310 -26.92 -7.93 -21.86
CA GLY A 310 -26.46 -8.31 -20.54
C GLY A 310 -25.91 -9.71 -20.46
N VAL A 311 -25.41 -10.00 -19.27
CA VAL A 311 -24.75 -11.25 -18.91
C VAL A 311 -25.44 -11.85 -17.69
N GLU A 312 -25.62 -13.16 -17.74
CA GLU A 312 -26.14 -13.99 -16.66
C GLU A 312 -25.02 -14.92 -16.17
N TYR A 313 -24.89 -15.01 -14.85
CA TYR A 313 -23.90 -15.84 -14.18
C TYR A 313 -24.57 -17.07 -13.56
N ASP A 314 -23.99 -18.23 -13.81
CA ASP A 314 -24.41 -19.52 -13.26
C ASP A 314 -23.26 -20.14 -12.44
N TYR A 315 -23.54 -20.38 -11.16
CA TYR A 315 -22.62 -20.87 -10.14
C TYR A 315 -22.87 -22.33 -9.75
N SER A 316 -23.61 -23.08 -10.59
CA SER A 316 -23.94 -24.48 -10.32
C SER A 316 -22.93 -25.45 -10.93
N ASN A 317 -22.72 -26.57 -10.23
CA ASN A 317 -22.02 -27.73 -10.77
C ASN A 317 -23.01 -28.89 -10.94
N GLY A 318 -23.98 -28.71 -11.84
CA GLY A 318 -25.11 -29.62 -12.01
C GLY A 318 -26.20 -29.34 -10.98
N ILE A 319 -26.47 -30.30 -10.09
CA ILE A 319 -27.52 -30.18 -9.08
C ILE A 319 -27.02 -29.37 -7.86
N ALA A 320 -25.75 -29.55 -7.47
CA ALA A 320 -25.13 -28.87 -6.32
C ALA A 320 -24.53 -27.50 -6.66
N SER A 321 -24.33 -26.67 -5.63
CA SER A 321 -23.55 -25.43 -5.77
C SER A 321 -22.07 -25.76 -6.02
N SER A 322 -21.41 -24.96 -6.86
CA SER A 322 -19.95 -25.02 -7.00
C SER A 322 -19.21 -24.26 -5.90
N GLY A 323 -19.94 -23.61 -5.00
CA GLY A 323 -19.43 -22.80 -3.90
C GLY A 323 -18.79 -23.64 -2.81
N VAL A 324 -17.62 -23.17 -2.35
CA VAL A 324 -16.87 -23.73 -1.24
C VAL A 324 -16.57 -22.59 -0.28
N CYS A 325 -16.94 -22.77 0.97
CA CYS A 325 -16.61 -21.85 2.05
C CYS A 325 -15.22 -22.17 2.60
N SER A 326 -14.38 -21.15 2.79
CA SER A 326 -13.06 -21.27 3.44
C SER A 326 -13.17 -21.72 4.89
N TYR A 327 -14.13 -21.16 5.64
CA TYR A 327 -14.45 -21.47 7.02
C TYR A 327 -15.78 -20.80 7.38
N GLU A 328 -16.55 -21.35 8.32
CA GLU A 328 -17.79 -20.68 8.77
C GLU A 328 -17.50 -19.66 9.88
N PRO A 329 -18.31 -18.59 10.01
CA PRO A 329 -18.15 -17.60 11.08
C PRO A 329 -18.16 -18.24 12.47
N MET A 330 -17.42 -17.65 13.41
CA MET A 330 -17.41 -18.11 14.82
C MET A 330 -18.77 -17.93 15.51
N ILE A 331 -19.54 -16.94 15.09
CA ILE A 331 -20.92 -16.73 15.53
C ILE A 331 -21.79 -17.69 14.72
N GLY A 332 -22.45 -18.64 15.39
CA GLY A 332 -23.13 -19.75 14.72
C GLY A 332 -22.20 -20.90 14.30
N ALA A 333 -21.01 -21.00 14.91
CA ALA A 333 -20.04 -22.05 14.58
C ALA A 333 -20.56 -23.47 14.87
N ASP A 334 -21.64 -23.64 15.62
CA ASP A 334 -22.33 -24.90 15.84
C ASP A 334 -22.60 -25.67 14.54
N GLU A 335 -22.93 -24.97 13.44
CA GLU A 335 -23.14 -25.58 12.12
C GLU A 335 -21.85 -26.07 11.43
N ASN A 336 -20.69 -25.61 11.90
CA ASN A 336 -19.43 -25.85 11.23
C ASN A 336 -19.02 -27.33 11.36
N PRO A 337 -18.82 -28.05 10.24
CA PRO A 337 -18.47 -29.48 10.25
C PRO A 337 -17.08 -29.77 10.84
N PHE A 338 -16.23 -28.75 11.03
CA PHE A 338 -14.95 -28.91 11.71
C PHE A 338 -15.07 -28.98 13.23
N ILE A 339 -16.20 -28.55 13.80
CA ILE A 339 -16.46 -28.68 15.24
C ILE A 339 -16.79 -30.13 15.56
N GLU A 340 -15.77 -30.85 16.02
CA GLU A 340 -15.85 -32.24 16.46
C GLU A 340 -15.26 -32.39 17.87
N PRO A 341 -15.72 -33.35 18.67
CA PRO A 341 -15.22 -33.53 20.02
C PRO A 341 -13.88 -34.28 20.00
N ILE A 342 -12.90 -33.77 20.75
CA ILE A 342 -11.70 -34.48 21.18
C ILE A 342 -11.97 -34.93 22.62
N PRO A 343 -12.30 -36.21 22.86
CA PRO A 343 -12.64 -36.70 24.19
C PRO A 343 -11.42 -36.65 25.12
N MET A 344 -11.64 -36.17 26.36
CA MET A 344 -10.67 -36.11 27.44
C MET A 344 -11.24 -36.80 28.68
N HIS A 345 -10.56 -37.84 29.15
CA HIS A 345 -10.97 -38.60 30.33
C HIS A 345 -10.01 -38.31 31.48
N ILE A 346 -10.53 -37.71 32.56
CA ILE A 346 -9.76 -37.45 33.77
C ILE A 346 -10.17 -38.48 34.82
N THR A 347 -9.32 -39.46 35.03
CA THR A 347 -9.50 -40.45 36.10
C THR A 347 -9.11 -39.85 37.44
N ARG A 348 -9.96 -39.98 38.47
CA ARG A 348 -9.65 -39.47 39.81
C ARG A 348 -9.66 -40.64 40.82
N PRO A 349 -8.57 -40.86 41.59
CA PRO A 349 -8.58 -41.87 42.63
C PRO A 349 -9.52 -41.44 43.78
N MET A 350 -10.42 -42.34 44.20
CA MET A 350 -11.39 -42.13 45.29
C MET A 350 -12.39 -40.97 45.06
N ALA A 351 -12.53 -40.50 43.82
CA ALA A 351 -13.52 -39.51 43.42
C ALA A 351 -14.06 -39.85 42.03
N ASN A 352 -15.23 -39.35 41.67
CA ASN A 352 -15.83 -39.70 40.39
C ASN A 352 -15.04 -39.12 39.21
N ASP A 353 -14.80 -39.93 38.18
CA ASP A 353 -14.11 -39.50 36.94
C ASP A 353 -14.85 -38.36 36.25
N VAL A 354 -14.10 -37.55 35.50
CA VAL A 354 -14.66 -36.44 34.72
C VAL A 354 -14.42 -36.69 33.24
N ASN A 355 -15.52 -36.85 32.49
CA ASN A 355 -15.50 -36.89 31.04
C ASN A 355 -15.65 -35.45 30.54
N LYS A 356 -14.69 -35.00 29.73
CA LYS A 356 -14.74 -33.72 29.04
C LYS A 356 -14.53 -33.96 27.56
N PHE A 357 -14.86 -32.97 26.76
CA PHE A 357 -14.41 -32.90 25.38
C PHE A 357 -13.83 -31.52 25.13
N GLN A 358 -12.80 -31.45 24.31
CA GLN A 358 -12.33 -30.21 23.70
C GLN A 358 -12.87 -30.14 22.28
N LEU A 359 -13.26 -28.96 21.81
CA LEU A 359 -13.71 -28.81 20.43
C LEU A 359 -12.50 -28.73 19.49
N ALA A 360 -12.51 -29.55 18.45
CA ALA A 360 -11.67 -29.42 17.27
C ALA A 360 -12.25 -28.33 16.34
N PRO A 361 -11.46 -27.75 15.41
CA PRO A 361 -10.02 -27.91 15.26
C PRO A 361 -9.27 -27.06 16.28
N VAL A 362 -8.18 -27.61 16.84
CA VAL A 362 -7.29 -26.83 17.71
C VAL A 362 -6.66 -25.70 16.89
N GLY A 363 -6.68 -24.47 17.43
CA GLY A 363 -6.21 -23.30 16.68
C GLY A 363 -7.17 -22.83 15.60
N GLY A 364 -8.48 -23.11 15.74
CA GLY A 364 -9.54 -22.61 14.84
C GLY A 364 -9.50 -21.08 14.61
N ILE A 365 -8.89 -20.31 15.51
CA ILE A 365 -8.70 -18.86 15.35
C ILE A 365 -7.76 -18.50 14.19
N PHE A 366 -6.85 -19.40 13.80
CA PHE A 366 -5.88 -19.19 12.73
C PHE A 366 -6.44 -19.60 11.36
N PHE A 367 -7.65 -20.13 11.31
CA PHE A 367 -8.30 -20.47 10.05
C PHE A 367 -8.60 -19.18 9.26
N PRO A 368 -8.63 -19.27 7.92
CA PRO A 368 -9.00 -18.11 7.11
C PRO A 368 -10.39 -17.62 7.50
N GLY A 369 -10.62 -16.31 7.40
CA GLY A 369 -11.94 -15.72 7.62
C GLY A 369 -13.00 -16.32 6.68
N PRO A 370 -14.29 -16.22 7.05
CA PRO A 370 -15.37 -16.81 6.29
C PRO A 370 -15.56 -16.13 4.94
N GLN A 371 -15.34 -16.87 3.86
CA GLN A 371 -15.55 -16.43 2.47
C GLN A 371 -16.00 -17.61 1.61
N VAL A 372 -16.95 -17.36 0.71
CA VAL A 372 -17.42 -18.37 -0.26
C VAL A 372 -16.84 -18.06 -1.62
N ILE A 373 -16.15 -19.04 -2.21
CA ILE A 373 -15.63 -18.96 -3.59
C ILE A 373 -16.13 -20.14 -4.40
N TYR A 374 -16.47 -19.87 -5.65
CA TYR A 374 -16.99 -20.84 -6.59
C TYR A 374 -15.87 -21.50 -7.37
N SER A 375 -15.84 -22.83 -7.37
CA SER A 375 -14.91 -23.60 -8.20
C SER A 375 -15.16 -23.42 -9.70
N LYS A 376 -16.38 -23.03 -10.09
CA LYS A 376 -16.80 -22.84 -11.48
C LYS A 376 -17.82 -21.69 -11.58
N VAL A 377 -17.59 -20.79 -12.51
CA VAL A 377 -18.52 -19.70 -12.85
C VAL A 377 -18.77 -19.76 -14.35
N THR A 378 -20.02 -19.92 -14.75
CA THR A 378 -20.41 -19.93 -16.16
C THR A 378 -21.11 -18.61 -16.50
N GLN A 379 -20.51 -17.84 -17.39
CA GLN A 379 -21.09 -16.61 -17.91
C GLN A 379 -21.77 -16.90 -19.25
N ARG A 380 -23.02 -16.45 -19.39
CA ARG A 380 -23.80 -16.53 -20.62
C ARG A 380 -24.36 -15.15 -20.94
N ASN A 381 -24.51 -14.84 -22.22
CA ASN A 381 -25.27 -13.65 -22.60
C ASN A 381 -26.76 -13.91 -22.42
N LEU A 382 -27.53 -12.86 -22.15
CA LEU A 382 -28.99 -12.94 -22.09
C LEU A 382 -29.53 -13.38 -23.46
N GLN A 383 -30.34 -14.45 -23.48
CA GLN A 383 -30.94 -14.96 -24.71
C GLN A 383 -32.10 -14.08 -25.17
N TYR A 384 -32.10 -13.71 -26.45
CA TYR A 384 -33.20 -12.98 -27.09
C TYR A 384 -34.20 -13.93 -27.73
N GLU A 385 -35.51 -13.68 -27.59
CA GLU A 385 -36.57 -14.51 -28.18
C GLU A 385 -36.48 -14.65 -29.73
N ARG A 386 -35.76 -13.75 -30.41
CA ARG A 386 -35.67 -13.67 -31.89
C ARG A 386 -34.35 -14.14 -32.51
N VAL A 387 -33.31 -14.44 -31.74
CA VAL A 387 -32.02 -14.90 -32.28
C VAL A 387 -31.83 -16.38 -31.97
N LYS A 388 -31.99 -17.24 -32.99
CA LYS A 388 -31.88 -18.71 -32.87
C LYS A 388 -30.67 -19.32 -33.60
N GLN A 389 -29.87 -18.53 -34.34
CA GLN A 389 -28.84 -19.06 -35.25
C GLN A 389 -27.42 -18.48 -35.09
N HIS A 390 -27.25 -17.36 -34.37
CA HIS A 390 -25.96 -16.66 -34.21
C HIS A 390 -25.82 -16.00 -32.83
N GLY A 391 -26.24 -16.67 -31.76
CA GLY A 391 -25.93 -16.15 -30.42
C GLY A 391 -24.46 -16.43 -30.07
N MET A 392 -23.98 -15.83 -28.98
CA MET A 392 -22.65 -16.11 -28.46
C MET A 392 -22.74 -17.24 -27.44
N GLY A 393 -21.79 -18.18 -27.42
CA GLY A 393 -21.85 -19.42 -26.63
C GLY A 393 -21.81 -19.22 -25.11
N ARG A 394 -20.66 -19.44 -24.47
CA ARG A 394 -20.47 -19.21 -23.03
C ARG A 394 -19.00 -19.18 -22.63
N THR A 395 -18.70 -18.48 -21.55
CA THR A 395 -17.37 -18.49 -20.93
C THR A 395 -17.47 -19.20 -19.58
N VAL A 396 -16.63 -20.21 -19.36
CA VAL A 396 -16.54 -20.95 -18.11
C VAL A 396 -15.20 -20.63 -17.47
N THR A 397 -15.25 -20.04 -16.28
CA THR A 397 -14.07 -19.76 -15.47
C THR A 397 -14.03 -20.73 -14.29
N GLU A 398 -12.91 -21.41 -14.12
CA GLU A 398 -12.67 -22.32 -13.01
C GLU A 398 -11.61 -21.76 -12.06
N TYR A 399 -11.83 -21.95 -10.76
CA TYR A 399 -10.95 -21.49 -9.69
C TYR A 399 -10.54 -22.65 -8.78
N PHE A 400 -9.35 -22.56 -8.21
CA PHE A 400 -8.95 -23.41 -7.10
C PHE A 400 -9.68 -22.99 -5.83
N THR A 401 -10.11 -23.97 -5.03
CA THR A 401 -10.90 -23.74 -3.83
C THR A 401 -10.26 -24.35 -2.58
N ALA A 402 -10.75 -23.99 -1.40
CA ALA A 402 -10.32 -24.58 -0.13
C ALA A 402 -10.69 -26.09 -0.03
N LYS A 403 -11.50 -26.61 -0.96
CA LYS A 403 -11.74 -28.05 -1.12
C LYS A 403 -10.54 -28.77 -1.71
N ASP A 404 -9.86 -28.13 -2.67
CA ASP A 404 -8.66 -28.67 -3.31
C ASP A 404 -7.44 -28.54 -2.40
N PHE A 405 -7.32 -27.40 -1.72
CA PHE A 405 -6.22 -27.10 -0.79
C PHE A 405 -6.76 -26.71 0.60
N PRO A 406 -7.14 -27.69 1.44
CA PRO A 406 -7.67 -27.42 2.78
C PRO A 406 -6.58 -26.96 3.77
N THR A 407 -7.01 -26.28 4.82
CA THR A 407 -6.16 -25.96 5.98
C THR A 407 -5.82 -27.25 6.73
N LYS A 408 -4.54 -27.47 7.03
CA LYS A 408 -4.10 -28.67 7.76
C LYS A 408 -3.72 -28.31 9.17
N VAL A 409 -4.26 -29.04 10.14
CA VAL A 409 -3.88 -28.96 11.54
C VAL A 409 -3.25 -30.28 11.94
N ARG A 410 -2.05 -30.22 12.52
CA ARG A 410 -1.34 -31.35 13.08
C ARG A 410 -0.91 -31.00 14.49
N TYR A 411 -1.01 -31.94 15.41
CA TYR A 411 -0.54 -31.77 16.77
C TYR A 411 0.18 -33.03 17.23
N THR A 412 1.14 -32.85 18.14
CA THR A 412 1.81 -33.99 18.78
C THR A 412 0.96 -34.53 19.92
N ASP A 413 1.21 -35.78 20.29
CA ASP A 413 0.65 -36.34 21.52
C ASP A 413 1.10 -35.51 22.75
N LEU A 414 0.24 -35.47 23.76
CA LEU A 414 0.50 -34.77 25.00
C LEU A 414 1.58 -35.49 25.80
N ARG A 415 2.76 -34.88 25.97
CA ARG A 415 3.81 -35.43 26.84
C ARG A 415 3.72 -34.79 28.22
N ALA A 416 3.27 -35.57 29.21
CA ALA A 416 3.21 -35.15 30.61
C ALA A 416 4.21 -35.96 31.46
N ILE A 417 4.95 -35.27 32.31
CA ILE A 417 5.85 -35.86 33.31
C ILE A 417 5.32 -35.47 34.69
N PRO A 418 4.43 -36.30 35.28
CA PRO A 418 3.97 -36.09 36.65
C PRO A 418 5.05 -36.54 37.63
N LYS A 419 5.25 -35.77 38.71
CA LYS A 419 6.08 -36.13 39.86
C LYS A 419 5.30 -35.81 41.13
N SER A 420 4.90 -36.85 41.84
CA SER A 420 4.35 -36.75 43.19
C SER A 420 5.42 -37.12 44.20
N PHE A 421 5.61 -36.28 45.22
CA PHE A 421 6.48 -36.55 46.35
C PHE A 421 5.70 -36.29 47.64
N THR A 422 5.62 -37.29 48.50
CA THR A 422 4.98 -37.18 49.81
C THR A 422 5.96 -37.56 50.89
N LEU A 423 6.21 -36.64 51.83
CA LEU A 423 6.98 -36.88 53.04
C LEU A 423 6.03 -36.82 54.25
N PRO A 424 5.53 -37.97 54.72
CA PRO A 424 4.58 -38.02 55.82
C PRO A 424 5.33 -38.12 57.17
N LEU A 425 5.77 -37.00 57.75
CA LEU A 425 6.27 -36.99 59.14
C LEU A 425 5.12 -36.71 60.12
N GLN A 426 5.19 -37.30 61.32
CA GLN A 426 4.13 -37.25 62.33
C GLN A 426 3.66 -35.82 62.68
N ILE A 427 4.55 -34.83 62.59
CA ILE A 427 4.30 -33.41 62.92
C ILE A 427 4.29 -32.51 61.67
N TYR A 428 4.94 -32.95 60.57
CA TYR A 428 5.11 -32.17 59.34
C TYR A 428 4.84 -33.06 58.11
N ASN A 429 3.69 -32.86 57.48
CA ASN A 429 3.40 -33.53 56.22
C ASN A 429 3.68 -32.57 55.07
N GLN A 430 4.54 -32.99 54.15
CA GLN A 430 4.77 -32.28 52.90
C GLN A 430 4.29 -33.15 51.73
N SER A 431 3.41 -32.59 50.91
CA SER A 431 3.00 -33.19 49.65
C SER A 431 3.33 -32.22 48.52
N GLU A 432 4.12 -32.67 47.58
CA GLU A 432 4.44 -31.97 46.34
C GLU A 432 3.85 -32.74 45.17
N ASN A 433 2.96 -32.10 44.43
CA ASN A 433 2.42 -32.63 43.19
C ASN A 433 2.85 -31.68 42.07
N THR A 434 3.85 -32.09 41.29
CA THR A 434 4.34 -31.32 40.16
C THR A 434 4.02 -32.02 38.84
N ALA A 435 3.58 -31.27 37.84
CA ALA A 435 3.32 -31.78 36.51
C ALA A 435 3.95 -30.86 35.47
N VAL A 436 4.82 -31.42 34.62
CA VAL A 436 5.40 -30.71 33.48
C VAL A 436 4.79 -31.28 32.21
N VAL A 437 4.21 -30.42 31.39
CA VAL A 437 3.48 -30.79 30.18
C VAL A 437 4.04 -30.05 28.98
N SER A 438 4.21 -30.75 27.85
CA SER A 438 4.65 -30.17 26.59
C SER A 438 3.81 -30.68 25.42
N GLN A 439 3.44 -29.78 24.50
CA GLN A 439 2.72 -30.12 23.27
C GLN A 439 3.06 -29.17 22.11
N GLY A 440 3.14 -29.69 20.89
CA GLY A 440 3.36 -28.90 19.68
C GLY A 440 2.16 -28.92 18.74
N PHE A 441 1.87 -27.78 18.12
CA PHE A 441 0.82 -27.57 17.12
C PHE A 441 1.43 -27.01 15.84
N VAL A 442 1.03 -27.54 14.69
CA VAL A 442 1.39 -27.04 13.36
C VAL A 442 0.10 -26.78 12.57
N ILE A 443 -0.04 -25.56 12.08
CA ILE A 443 -1.17 -25.13 11.26
C ILE A 443 -0.62 -24.68 9.91
N GLU A 444 -1.08 -25.30 8.83
CA GLU A 444 -0.67 -24.97 7.47
C GLU A 444 -1.82 -24.26 6.73
N LEU A 445 -1.59 -23.00 6.39
CA LEU A 445 -2.45 -22.15 5.58
C LEU A 445 -1.90 -22.02 4.16
N ASN A 446 -2.79 -21.74 3.21
CA ASN A 446 -2.41 -21.49 1.83
C ASN A 446 -3.26 -20.39 1.18
N ASP A 447 -2.71 -19.80 0.13
CA ASP A 447 -3.36 -18.82 -0.74
C ASP A 447 -3.71 -19.44 -2.10
N MET A 448 -4.48 -20.54 -2.11
CA MET A 448 -5.01 -21.13 -3.35
C MET A 448 -6.50 -20.86 -3.55
N HIS A 449 -7.21 -20.51 -2.48
CA HIS A 449 -8.64 -20.25 -2.55
C HIS A 449 -8.91 -18.98 -3.38
N GLY A 450 -9.54 -19.14 -4.55
CA GLY A 450 -9.81 -18.05 -5.50
C GLY A 450 -8.77 -17.88 -6.61
N LYS A 451 -7.71 -18.68 -6.63
CA LYS A 451 -6.74 -18.63 -7.73
C LYS A 451 -7.31 -19.21 -9.03
N LEU A 452 -7.03 -18.55 -10.14
CA LEU A 452 -7.55 -18.92 -11.45
C LEU A 452 -6.95 -20.26 -11.91
N LYS A 453 -7.81 -21.26 -12.11
CA LYS A 453 -7.41 -22.58 -12.62
C LYS A 453 -7.49 -22.63 -14.14
N SER A 454 -8.63 -22.25 -14.71
CA SER A 454 -8.79 -22.19 -16.17
C SER A 454 -9.85 -21.19 -16.60
N VAL A 455 -9.74 -20.70 -17.83
CA VAL A 455 -10.77 -19.92 -18.53
C VAL A 455 -11.03 -20.61 -19.86
N LYS A 456 -12.27 -21.03 -20.11
CA LYS A 456 -12.67 -21.78 -21.30
C LYS A 456 -13.81 -21.08 -22.00
N GLU A 457 -13.63 -20.78 -23.28
CA GLU A 457 -14.63 -20.15 -24.14
C GLU A 457 -15.21 -21.20 -25.08
N TYR A 458 -16.53 -21.31 -25.08
CA TYR A 458 -17.27 -22.25 -25.91
C TYR A 458 -18.14 -21.52 -26.92
N ASP A 459 -18.32 -22.13 -28.09
CA ASP A 459 -19.34 -21.73 -29.05
C ASP A 459 -20.75 -22.15 -28.60
N GLU A 460 -21.78 -21.82 -29.39
CA GLU A 460 -23.16 -22.23 -29.10
C GLU A 460 -23.40 -23.74 -29.15
N PHE A 461 -22.56 -24.47 -29.90
CA PHE A 461 -22.63 -25.92 -30.07
C PHE A 461 -21.82 -26.69 -29.00
N ASN A 462 -21.30 -25.98 -27.99
CA ASN A 462 -20.40 -26.50 -26.95
C ASN A 462 -19.02 -26.99 -27.43
N ASN A 463 -18.56 -26.57 -28.60
CA ASN A 463 -17.18 -26.77 -29.00
C ASN A 463 -16.28 -25.73 -28.32
N LEU A 464 -15.11 -26.17 -27.89
CA LEU A 464 -14.11 -25.31 -27.25
C LEU A 464 -13.41 -24.45 -28.32
N ILE A 465 -13.48 -23.12 -28.17
CA ILE A 465 -12.80 -22.15 -29.05
C ILE A 465 -11.41 -21.84 -28.51
N THR A 466 -11.37 -21.38 -27.26
CA THR A 466 -10.16 -20.95 -26.56
C THR A 466 -10.16 -21.51 -25.15
N ALA A 467 -9.01 -21.98 -24.67
CA ALA A 467 -8.81 -22.30 -23.26
C ALA A 467 -7.49 -21.74 -22.77
N THR A 468 -7.47 -21.21 -21.56
CA THR A 468 -6.24 -20.86 -20.86
C THR A 468 -6.23 -21.62 -19.55
N GLU A 469 -5.23 -22.46 -19.32
CA GLU A 469 -5.09 -23.29 -18.12
C GLU A 469 -3.81 -22.89 -17.36
N ASN A 470 -3.95 -22.69 -16.05
CA ASN A 470 -2.84 -22.32 -15.17
C ASN A 470 -2.49 -23.50 -14.25
N THR A 471 -1.23 -23.89 -14.26
CA THR A 471 -0.68 -24.94 -13.40
C THR A 471 0.21 -24.31 -12.33
N TYR A 472 -0.10 -24.60 -11.07
CA TYR A 472 0.69 -24.17 -9.92
C TYR A 472 1.66 -25.26 -9.48
N GLN A 473 2.76 -24.85 -8.86
CA GLN A 473 3.77 -25.77 -8.36
C GLN A 473 3.20 -26.69 -7.26
N THR A 474 3.10 -27.97 -7.58
CA THR A 474 2.57 -29.01 -6.69
C THR A 474 3.47 -30.24 -6.72
N SER A 475 3.47 -30.99 -5.62
CA SER A 475 4.12 -32.29 -5.49
C SER A 475 3.34 -33.37 -6.23
N SER A 476 3.96 -34.54 -6.45
CA SER A 476 3.32 -35.74 -6.99
C SER A 476 2.05 -36.19 -6.23
N THR A 477 1.91 -35.79 -4.97
CA THR A 477 0.75 -36.07 -4.11
C THR A 477 -0.38 -35.03 -4.23
N GLY A 478 -0.21 -33.99 -5.06
CA GLY A 478 -1.15 -32.89 -5.21
C GLY A 478 -1.05 -31.79 -4.13
N GLU A 479 -0.08 -31.87 -3.21
CA GLU A 479 0.18 -30.83 -2.21
C GLU A 479 1.03 -29.69 -2.79
N LEU A 480 0.89 -28.47 -2.26
CA LEU A 480 1.71 -27.33 -2.68
C LEU A 480 3.19 -27.57 -2.35
N ASP A 481 4.04 -27.44 -3.37
CA ASP A 481 5.49 -27.45 -3.21
C ASP A 481 6.06 -26.07 -3.55
N ASN A 482 6.82 -25.51 -2.61
CA ASN A 482 7.40 -24.18 -2.71
C ASN A 482 8.91 -24.22 -3.03
N TYR A 483 9.48 -25.41 -3.21
CA TYR A 483 10.86 -25.56 -3.66
C TYR A 483 10.96 -25.27 -5.16
N VAL A 484 11.61 -24.16 -5.51
CA VAL A 484 11.83 -23.75 -6.89
C VAL A 484 13.31 -23.56 -7.16
N ASN A 485 13.70 -23.66 -8.43
CA ASN A 485 15.06 -23.37 -8.87
C ASN A 485 15.27 -21.85 -8.82
N VAL A 486 16.30 -21.42 -8.09
CA VAL A 486 16.70 -20.03 -7.98
C VAL A 486 18.12 -19.85 -8.51
N ILE A 487 18.36 -18.73 -9.18
CA ILE A 487 19.70 -18.38 -9.69
C ILE A 487 20.37 -17.46 -8.69
N ASN A 488 21.56 -17.84 -8.23
CA ASN A 488 22.33 -16.99 -7.33
C ASN A 488 22.94 -15.80 -8.12
N PRO A 489 22.68 -14.54 -7.70
CA PRO A 489 23.13 -13.36 -8.42
C PRO A 489 24.66 -13.20 -8.51
N THR A 490 25.44 -13.79 -7.59
CA THR A 490 26.90 -13.59 -7.56
C THR A 490 27.63 -14.48 -8.57
N ASN A 491 27.26 -15.75 -8.67
CA ASN A 491 27.98 -16.74 -9.46
C ASN A 491 27.17 -17.34 -10.62
N GLY A 492 25.86 -17.05 -10.68
CA GLY A 492 24.94 -17.63 -11.66
C GLY A 492 24.61 -19.11 -11.43
N SER A 493 24.98 -19.68 -10.28
CA SER A 493 24.67 -21.08 -9.93
C SER A 493 23.20 -21.25 -9.58
N ILE A 494 22.65 -22.42 -9.93
CA ILE A 494 21.26 -22.76 -9.67
C ILE A 494 21.17 -23.63 -8.44
N SER A 495 20.33 -23.23 -7.50
CA SER A 495 20.04 -23.98 -6.28
C SER A 495 18.53 -24.10 -6.08
N LYS A 496 18.09 -25.11 -5.34
CA LYS A 496 16.68 -25.21 -4.94
C LYS A 496 16.48 -24.48 -3.62
N ARG A 497 15.54 -23.53 -3.58
CA ARG A 497 15.19 -22.78 -2.38
C ARG A 497 13.67 -22.71 -2.22
N MET A 498 13.20 -22.64 -0.98
CA MET A 498 11.80 -22.38 -0.69
C MET A 498 11.50 -20.89 -0.92
N LEU A 499 10.53 -20.59 -1.79
CA LEU A 499 10.01 -19.24 -2.02
C LEU A 499 8.52 -19.16 -1.66
N GLY A 500 8.07 -17.97 -1.22
CA GLY A 500 6.65 -17.74 -0.90
C GLY A 500 6.15 -18.54 0.31
N VAL A 501 7.00 -18.76 1.32
CA VAL A 501 6.62 -19.41 2.58
C VAL A 501 6.96 -18.50 3.76
N GLN A 502 5.99 -18.27 4.63
CA GLN A 502 6.15 -17.56 5.90
C GLN A 502 6.00 -18.54 7.06
N PHE A 503 6.93 -18.47 8.00
CA PHE A 503 6.90 -19.25 9.23
C PHE A 503 6.73 -18.32 10.42
N GLU A 504 5.69 -18.55 11.21
CA GLU A 504 5.52 -17.88 12.50
C GLU A 504 5.52 -18.94 13.59
N CYS A 505 6.33 -18.72 14.62
CA CYS A 505 6.46 -19.63 15.75
C CYS A 505 6.13 -18.86 17.02
N ILE A 506 5.11 -19.34 17.73
CA ILE A 506 4.69 -18.80 19.01
C ILE A 506 4.97 -19.86 20.07
N VAL A 507 5.74 -19.47 21.09
CA VAL A 507 6.00 -20.31 22.27
C VAL A 507 5.26 -19.70 23.44
N ASP A 508 4.34 -20.47 24.02
CA ASP A 508 3.67 -20.10 25.26
C ASP A 508 4.14 -21.01 26.39
N ALA A 509 4.65 -20.41 27.46
CA ALA A 509 5.23 -21.09 28.60
C ALA A 509 4.59 -20.55 29.88
N ASN A 510 3.76 -21.38 30.52
CA ASN A 510 3.03 -21.01 31.73
C ASN A 510 3.55 -21.83 32.92
N ASN A 511 3.63 -21.18 34.08
CA ASN A 511 3.90 -21.82 35.36
C ASN A 511 2.86 -21.39 36.38
N TYR A 512 2.17 -22.36 36.97
CA TYR A 512 1.19 -22.16 38.04
C TYR A 512 1.67 -22.87 39.29
N ILE A 513 1.77 -22.13 40.39
CA ILE A 513 2.17 -22.67 41.69
C ILE A 513 1.07 -22.32 42.69
N SER A 514 0.46 -23.34 43.26
CA SER A 514 -0.43 -23.21 44.42
C SER A 514 0.27 -23.76 45.65
N LYS A 515 0.32 -22.96 46.71
CA LYS A 515 0.86 -23.34 48.02
C LYS A 515 -0.26 -23.23 49.03
N THR A 516 -0.55 -24.34 49.70
CA THR A 516 -1.48 -24.38 50.83
C THR A 516 -0.72 -24.80 52.06
N GLU A 517 -0.66 -23.91 53.05
CA GLU A 517 -0.04 -24.16 54.34
C GLU A 517 -1.15 -24.10 55.38
N GLY A 518 -1.38 -25.21 56.09
CA GLY A 518 -2.43 -25.34 57.09
C GLY A 518 -1.89 -25.99 58.34
N GLY A 519 -2.11 -25.36 59.48
CA GLY A 519 -1.82 -25.91 60.80
C GLY A 519 -3.12 -26.38 61.47
N GLY A 520 -3.12 -27.59 62.02
CA GLY A 520 -4.23 -28.10 62.81
C GLY A 520 -3.73 -29.04 63.90
N ALA A 521 -4.59 -29.39 64.86
CA ALA A 521 -4.28 -30.42 65.85
C ALA A 521 -5.19 -31.63 65.60
N GLN A 522 -4.60 -32.82 65.48
CA GLN A 522 -5.39 -34.06 65.53
C GLN A 522 -5.52 -34.48 66.99
N LEU A 523 -6.76 -34.56 67.47
CA LEU A 523 -7.07 -35.14 68.77
C LEU A 523 -7.39 -36.62 68.55
N ASN A 524 -6.50 -37.50 69.01
CA ASN A 524 -6.78 -38.92 69.03
C ASN A 524 -7.50 -39.24 70.35
N LEU A 525 -8.74 -39.72 70.27
CA LEU A 525 -9.60 -39.96 71.43
C LEU A 525 -9.83 -41.46 71.57
N ASP A 526 -8.83 -42.17 72.11
CA ASP A 526 -8.93 -43.59 72.38
C ASP A 526 -9.43 -43.79 73.82
N VAL A 527 -10.65 -44.33 73.96
CA VAL A 527 -11.31 -44.52 75.26
C VAL A 527 -11.08 -45.94 75.74
N ALA A 528 -10.11 -46.12 76.66
CA ALA A 528 -9.97 -47.34 77.44
C ALA A 528 -10.28 -47.04 78.93
N MET A 529 -11.32 -47.66 79.46
CA MET A 529 -11.71 -47.57 80.88
C MET A 529 -10.90 -48.56 81.74
N PRO A 530 -10.55 -48.24 83.01
CA PRO A 530 -10.85 -47.00 83.73
C PRO A 530 -9.60 -46.10 83.89
N LEU A 531 -9.72 -44.87 83.36
CA LEU A 531 -8.99 -43.64 83.72
C LEU A 531 -7.49 -43.55 83.42
N GLN A 532 -7.13 -43.14 82.18
CA GLN A 532 -6.34 -41.92 81.87
C GLN A 532 -6.65 -41.48 80.42
N ILE A 533 -7.28 -40.31 80.21
CA ILE A 533 -7.39 -39.70 78.87
C ILE A 533 -6.08 -38.99 78.58
N VAL A 534 -5.21 -39.60 77.77
CA VAL A 534 -4.00 -38.94 77.29
C VAL A 534 -4.39 -38.04 76.12
N PHE A 535 -4.55 -36.75 76.38
CA PHE A 535 -4.65 -35.73 75.34
C PHE A 535 -3.29 -35.56 74.65
N MET A 536 -3.00 -36.37 73.63
CA MET A 536 -1.96 -36.02 72.66
C MET A 536 -2.60 -35.27 71.49
N GLY A 537 -2.82 -33.97 71.68
CA GLY A 537 -3.01 -33.06 70.57
C GLY A 537 -1.68 -32.89 69.86
N MET A 538 -1.38 -33.71 68.85
CA MET A 538 -0.17 -33.51 68.06
C MET A 538 -0.42 -32.37 67.06
N PRO A 539 0.38 -31.29 67.11
CA PRO A 539 0.32 -30.27 66.08
C PRO A 539 0.72 -30.91 64.75
N ARG A 540 -0.10 -30.70 63.73
CA ARG A 540 0.20 -31.07 62.35
C ARG A 540 0.32 -29.83 61.52
N ILE A 541 1.47 -29.69 60.89
CA ILE A 541 1.71 -28.72 59.83
C ILE A 541 1.61 -29.48 58.52
N ASN A 542 0.60 -29.15 57.73
CA ASN A 542 0.43 -29.71 56.40
C ASN A 542 0.84 -28.64 55.38
N ARG A 543 1.80 -29.00 54.53
CA ARG A 543 2.25 -28.19 53.41
C ARG A 543 1.96 -28.92 52.11
N LEU A 544 1.09 -28.34 51.30
CA LEU A 544 0.77 -28.85 49.97
C LEU A 544 1.27 -27.85 48.92
N ILE A 545 2.17 -28.32 48.06
CA ILE A 545 2.69 -27.57 46.91
C ILE A 545 2.18 -28.28 45.67
N ALA A 546 1.35 -27.58 44.89
CA ALA A 546 0.93 -28.02 43.57
C ALA A 546 1.59 -27.11 42.52
N GLU A 547 2.43 -27.68 41.66
CA GLU A 547 3.09 -26.96 40.58
C GLU A 547 2.68 -27.54 39.22
N PHE A 548 2.26 -26.68 38.30
CA PHE A 548 1.94 -27.02 36.93
C PHE A 548 2.75 -26.15 35.98
N ARG A 549 3.59 -26.80 35.17
CA ARG A 549 4.37 -26.14 34.11
C ARG A 549 3.88 -26.65 32.76
N SER A 550 3.52 -25.75 31.87
CA SER A 550 3.16 -26.10 30.50
C SER A 550 3.97 -25.31 29.50
N ILE A 551 4.47 -25.98 28.47
CA ILE A 551 5.04 -25.34 27.29
C ILE A 551 4.28 -25.80 26.05
N THR A 552 3.85 -24.84 25.25
CA THR A 552 3.23 -25.10 23.94
C THR A 552 4.00 -24.37 22.85
N LEU A 553 4.21 -25.07 21.73
CA LEU A 553 4.81 -24.49 20.53
C LEU A 553 3.76 -24.52 19.42
N THR A 554 3.33 -23.36 18.94
CA THR A 554 2.46 -23.24 17.78
C THR A 554 3.26 -22.73 16.60
N LYS A 555 3.32 -23.51 15.53
CA LYS A 555 3.95 -23.15 14.25
C LYS A 555 2.88 -22.92 13.19
N LEU A 556 2.75 -21.68 12.73
CA LEU A 556 1.91 -21.30 11.62
C LEU A 556 2.76 -21.26 10.34
N ILE A 557 2.33 -21.98 9.30
CA ILE A 557 3.00 -22.04 8.00
C ILE A 557 2.04 -21.49 6.96
N SER A 558 2.37 -20.35 6.36
CA SER A 558 1.58 -19.77 5.26
C SER A 558 2.30 -19.97 3.94
N ARG A 559 1.68 -20.70 3.00
CA ARG A 559 2.24 -21.02 1.68
C ARG A 559 1.53 -20.27 0.57
N VAL A 560 2.30 -19.66 -0.33
CA VAL A 560 1.79 -19.03 -1.54
C VAL A 560 1.90 -20.00 -2.71
N GLY A 561 0.83 -20.12 -3.51
CA GLY A 561 0.86 -20.87 -4.77
C GLY A 561 1.69 -20.13 -5.83
N ILE A 562 2.78 -20.75 -6.29
CA ILE A 562 3.67 -20.25 -7.34
C ILE A 562 3.19 -20.77 -8.69
N LEU A 563 2.98 -19.88 -9.67
CA LEU A 563 2.57 -20.24 -11.02
C LEU A 563 3.74 -20.89 -11.77
N SER A 564 3.58 -22.17 -12.13
CA SER A 564 4.60 -22.97 -12.80
C SER A 564 4.50 -22.87 -14.32
N SER A 565 3.29 -23.04 -14.86
CA SER A 565 3.02 -22.87 -16.30
C SER A 565 1.64 -22.33 -16.60
N THR A 566 1.52 -21.67 -17.75
CA THR A 566 0.25 -21.29 -18.36
C THR A 566 0.20 -21.88 -19.77
N ARG A 567 -0.86 -22.64 -20.04
CA ARG A 567 -1.11 -23.28 -21.33
C ARG A 567 -2.29 -22.59 -21.99
N THR A 568 -2.09 -22.07 -23.18
CA THR A 568 -3.16 -21.48 -23.99
C THR A 568 -3.47 -22.38 -25.18
N TYR A 569 -4.75 -22.60 -25.41
CA TYR A 569 -5.29 -23.35 -26.53
C TYR A 569 -6.19 -22.42 -27.32
N LYS A 570 -6.01 -22.35 -28.63
CA LYS A 570 -6.85 -21.53 -29.53
C LYS A 570 -7.05 -22.27 -30.85
N LEU A 571 -8.29 -22.62 -31.16
CA LEU A 571 -8.69 -23.21 -32.46
C LEU A 571 -7.81 -24.40 -32.91
N GLY A 572 -7.37 -25.25 -31.99
CA GLY A 572 -6.51 -26.41 -32.29
C GLY A 572 -5.01 -26.17 -32.15
N SER A 573 -4.58 -24.93 -31.97
CA SER A 573 -3.18 -24.59 -31.64
C SER A 573 -2.99 -24.52 -30.13
N GLU A 574 -1.87 -25.03 -29.65
CA GLU A 574 -1.49 -25.03 -28.24
C GLU A 574 -0.16 -24.28 -28.07
N ALA A 575 -0.07 -23.42 -27.06
CA ALA A 575 1.16 -22.73 -26.69
C ALA A 575 1.34 -22.76 -25.17
N GLU A 576 2.49 -23.25 -24.72
CA GLU A 576 2.82 -23.35 -23.30
C GLU A 576 3.90 -22.34 -22.90
N VAL A 577 3.66 -21.65 -21.79
CA VAL A 577 4.62 -20.78 -21.13
C VAL A 577 4.99 -21.41 -19.78
N VAL A 578 6.28 -21.69 -19.56
CA VAL A 578 6.79 -22.35 -18.34
C VAL A 578 7.85 -21.51 -17.66
N ASN A 579 7.69 -21.26 -16.36
CA ASN A 579 8.67 -20.55 -15.54
C ASN A 579 9.71 -21.54 -14.99
N LEU A 580 10.97 -21.44 -15.42
CA LEU A 580 12.01 -22.43 -15.09
C LEU A 580 12.86 -22.06 -13.87
N ALA A 581 13.21 -20.79 -13.74
CA ALA A 581 14.08 -20.30 -12.69
C ALA A 581 13.66 -18.91 -12.22
N TYR A 582 13.84 -18.66 -10.92
CA TYR A 582 13.39 -17.45 -10.25
C TYR A 582 14.56 -16.71 -9.60
N ASP A 583 14.36 -15.42 -9.35
CA ASP A 583 15.25 -14.64 -8.50
C ASP A 583 15.07 -15.05 -7.02
N PRO A 584 16.14 -15.37 -6.28
CA PRO A 584 16.05 -15.83 -4.90
C PRO A 584 15.50 -14.78 -3.92
N THR A 585 15.52 -13.50 -4.28
CA THR A 585 15.10 -12.41 -3.38
C THR A 585 13.72 -11.88 -3.72
N THR A 586 13.42 -11.64 -4.99
CA THR A 586 12.13 -11.08 -5.45
C THR A 586 11.10 -12.15 -5.79
N GLY A 587 11.54 -13.37 -6.11
CA GLY A 587 10.67 -14.42 -6.63
C GLY A 587 10.17 -14.17 -8.06
N GLN A 588 10.71 -13.17 -8.78
CA GLN A 588 10.38 -12.95 -10.19
C GLN A 588 10.98 -14.05 -11.07
N PRO A 589 10.26 -14.53 -12.09
CA PRO A 589 10.79 -15.50 -13.04
C PRO A 589 11.86 -14.85 -13.91
N ILE A 590 13.05 -15.44 -13.94
CA ILE A 590 14.21 -14.96 -14.70
C ILE A 590 14.27 -15.66 -16.05
N VAL A 591 14.12 -17.00 -16.04
CA VAL A 591 14.14 -17.82 -17.25
C VAL A 591 12.73 -18.35 -17.49
N VAL A 592 12.13 -17.91 -18.59
CA VAL A 592 10.81 -18.33 -19.04
C VAL A 592 10.95 -19.06 -20.36
N GLN A 593 10.42 -20.27 -20.44
CA GLN A 593 10.30 -21.03 -21.67
C GLN A 593 8.95 -20.71 -22.32
N GLN A 594 8.94 -20.52 -23.63
CA GLN A 594 7.75 -20.27 -24.43
C GLN A 594 7.84 -21.08 -25.72
N ASP A 595 6.68 -21.51 -26.23
CA ASP A 595 6.58 -22.14 -27.54
C ASP A 595 6.31 -21.08 -28.62
N ASN A 596 6.92 -21.23 -29.79
CA ASN A 596 6.60 -20.41 -30.97
C ASN A 596 5.52 -21.05 -31.86
N GLU A 597 5.18 -20.39 -32.97
CA GLU A 597 4.16 -20.85 -33.94
C GLU A 597 4.52 -22.19 -34.62
N PHE A 598 5.76 -22.68 -34.45
CA PHE A 598 6.27 -23.92 -35.03
C PHE A 598 6.44 -25.05 -34.01
N ASN A 599 5.90 -24.91 -32.79
CA ASN A 599 6.07 -25.85 -31.67
C ASN A 599 7.55 -26.07 -31.28
N THR A 600 8.41 -25.09 -31.53
CA THR A 600 9.78 -25.09 -31.06
C THR A 600 9.91 -24.16 -29.85
N LYS A 601 10.74 -24.57 -28.89
CA LYS A 601 10.89 -23.88 -27.61
C LYS A 601 11.92 -22.77 -27.73
N TYR A 602 11.60 -21.60 -27.21
CA TYR A 602 12.55 -20.54 -26.95
C TYR A 602 12.50 -20.11 -25.48
N TYR A 603 13.60 -19.53 -25.02
CA TYR A 603 13.87 -19.19 -23.65
C TYR A 603 14.19 -17.70 -23.57
N THR A 604 13.38 -16.98 -22.83
CA THR A 604 13.58 -15.57 -22.50
C THR A 604 14.25 -15.49 -21.13
N THR A 605 15.42 -14.86 -21.08
CA THR A 605 16.17 -14.61 -19.84
C THR A 605 16.22 -13.11 -19.58
N ASN A 606 15.62 -12.69 -18.47
CA ASN A 606 15.60 -11.31 -18.04
C ASN A 606 16.56 -11.12 -16.85
N LEU A 607 17.63 -10.33 -17.01
CA LEU A 607 18.61 -10.07 -15.95
C LEU A 607 18.17 -8.87 -15.09
N PRO A 608 17.91 -9.06 -13.79
CA PRO A 608 17.52 -7.98 -12.89
C PRO A 608 18.63 -6.95 -12.69
N THR A 609 18.26 -5.67 -12.62
CA THR A 609 19.21 -4.56 -12.46
C THR A 609 20.03 -4.64 -11.16
N HIS A 610 19.41 -5.10 -10.08
CA HIS A 610 20.06 -5.18 -8.77
C HIS A 610 21.18 -6.26 -8.70
N TRP A 611 21.29 -7.12 -9.70
CA TRP A 611 22.41 -8.07 -9.84
C TRP A 611 23.69 -7.39 -10.34
N ALA A 612 23.56 -6.31 -11.12
CA ALA A 612 24.68 -5.48 -11.59
C ALA A 612 24.98 -4.34 -10.61
N TYR A 613 23.94 -3.74 -10.01
CA TYR A 613 24.07 -2.58 -9.13
C TYR A 613 23.53 -2.89 -7.74
N LYS A 614 24.43 -3.11 -6.76
CA LYS A 614 24.07 -3.46 -5.37
C LYS A 614 23.11 -2.44 -4.73
N ASN A 615 23.33 -1.13 -4.96
CA ASN A 615 22.51 -0.02 -4.44
C ASN A 615 21.06 0.01 -4.95
N LEU A 616 20.69 -0.83 -5.91
CA LEU A 616 19.31 -0.98 -6.40
C LEU A 616 18.56 -2.15 -5.75
N GLY A 617 19.24 -2.89 -4.86
CA GLY A 617 18.69 -4.01 -4.10
C GLY A 617 17.71 -3.60 -3.00
N HIS A 618 17.41 -4.56 -2.12
CA HIS A 618 16.43 -4.41 -1.05
C HIS A 618 16.96 -3.52 0.08
N SER A 619 16.16 -2.58 0.58
CA SER A 619 16.55 -1.71 1.71
C SER A 619 16.61 -2.47 3.05
N ASN A 620 15.82 -3.54 3.20
CA ASN A 620 15.72 -4.32 4.43
C ASN A 620 17.02 -5.06 4.83
N ILE A 621 18.01 -5.15 3.94
CA ILE A 621 19.28 -5.85 4.21
C ILE A 621 20.10 -5.11 5.27
N ASN A 622 20.11 -3.77 5.23
CA ASN A 622 20.93 -2.93 6.10
C ASN A 622 20.11 -1.92 6.94
N GLU A 623 18.86 -1.63 6.58
CA GLU A 623 18.02 -0.71 7.33
C GLU A 623 17.83 -1.16 8.79
N GLY A 624 18.06 -0.25 9.74
CA GLY A 624 17.91 -0.55 11.16
C GLY A 624 19.08 -1.28 11.82
N ILE A 625 20.18 -1.56 11.11
CA ILE A 625 21.42 -2.03 11.75
C ILE A 625 21.85 -1.01 12.82
N VAL A 626 22.03 -1.50 14.04
CA VAL A 626 22.55 -0.72 15.17
C VAL A 626 23.93 -1.23 15.54
N LEU A 627 24.91 -0.34 15.55
CA LEU A 627 26.25 -0.62 16.05
C LEU A 627 26.51 0.28 17.24
N LYS A 628 27.02 -0.31 18.32
CA LYS A 628 27.26 0.41 19.57
C LYS A 628 28.75 0.61 19.80
N ASN A 629 29.09 1.74 20.42
CA ASN A 629 30.44 2.03 20.91
C ASN A 629 31.54 1.98 19.81
N ILE A 630 31.29 2.62 18.67
CA ILE A 630 32.27 2.74 17.57
C ILE A 630 33.12 4.00 17.78
N SER A 631 34.44 3.86 17.66
CA SER A 631 35.38 4.99 17.67
C SER A 631 35.51 5.61 16.27
N LEU A 632 35.12 6.88 16.15
CA LEU A 632 35.27 7.68 14.94
C LEU A 632 36.51 8.57 15.01
N ASN A 633 37.36 8.48 13.98
CA ASN A 633 38.55 9.30 13.82
C ASN A 633 38.49 10.03 12.46
N ASN A 634 38.35 11.34 12.47
CA ASN A 634 38.27 12.21 11.28
C ASN A 634 37.23 11.73 10.26
N GLY A 635 36.03 11.39 10.73
CA GLY A 635 34.92 10.95 9.89
C GLY A 635 35.05 9.53 9.33
N GLN A 636 35.99 8.72 9.81
CA GLN A 636 36.13 7.32 9.38
C GLN A 636 36.03 6.35 10.56
N PHE A 637 35.47 5.17 10.30
CA PHE A 637 35.49 4.03 11.22
C PHE A 637 35.84 2.75 10.46
N SER A 638 36.40 1.77 11.17
CA SER A 638 36.79 0.48 10.59
C SER A 638 35.97 -0.65 11.20
N ILE A 639 35.39 -1.51 10.37
CA ILE A 639 34.72 -2.73 10.81
C ILE A 639 35.22 -3.91 9.98
N PRO A 640 35.98 -4.83 10.57
CA PRO A 640 36.47 -6.02 9.88
C PRO A 640 35.31 -6.83 9.29
N SER A 641 35.38 -7.19 8.01
CA SER A 641 34.48 -8.13 7.31
C SER A 641 32.99 -7.73 7.20
N GLN A 642 32.61 -6.53 7.65
CA GLN A 642 31.21 -6.07 7.67
C GLN A 642 31.02 -4.72 6.97
N ALA A 643 32.09 -4.10 6.46
CA ALA A 643 32.01 -2.85 5.72
C ALA A 643 31.15 -2.96 4.45
N GLU A 644 31.02 -4.15 3.85
CA GLU A 644 30.13 -4.41 2.70
C GLU A 644 28.62 -4.25 3.01
N LYS A 645 28.24 -4.18 4.30
CA LYS A 645 26.85 -3.91 4.72
C LYS A 645 26.50 -2.42 4.68
N PHE A 646 27.51 -1.55 4.63
CA PHE A 646 27.35 -0.13 4.45
C PHE A 646 27.49 0.19 2.97
N LEU A 647 26.50 0.89 2.43
CA LEU A 647 26.48 1.29 1.03
C LEU A 647 26.59 2.80 0.91
N GLU A 648 27.10 3.25 -0.23
CA GLU A 648 27.19 4.67 -0.55
C GLU A 648 25.79 5.30 -0.50
N GLY A 649 25.65 6.36 0.30
CA GLY A 649 24.39 7.07 0.49
C GLY A 649 23.52 6.60 1.67
N ASP A 650 23.95 5.61 2.46
CA ASP A 650 23.28 5.25 3.72
C ASP A 650 23.21 6.47 4.67
N GLU A 651 22.02 6.76 5.21
CA GLU A 651 21.79 7.81 6.22
C GLU A 651 21.85 7.21 7.63
N LEU A 652 22.78 7.73 8.42
CA LEU A 652 23.08 7.27 9.77
C LEU A 652 22.60 8.28 10.81
N ARG A 653 21.97 7.77 11.86
CA ARG A 653 21.82 8.45 13.14
C ARG A 653 23.05 8.19 13.98
N MET A 654 23.67 9.26 14.44
CA MET A 654 24.85 9.27 15.28
C MET A 654 24.47 9.78 16.66
N THR A 655 24.62 8.96 17.69
CA THR A 655 24.42 9.36 19.09
C THR A 655 25.75 9.25 19.83
N GLN A 656 26.31 10.39 20.25
CA GLN A 656 27.60 10.42 20.92
C GLN A 656 27.49 9.91 22.37
N LEU A 657 28.35 8.98 22.75
CA LEU A 657 28.38 8.42 24.10
C LEU A 657 29.07 9.40 25.07
N GLY A 658 28.36 9.80 26.13
CA GLY A 658 28.90 10.63 27.21
C GLY A 658 28.69 12.14 27.07
N THR A 659 27.89 12.60 26.11
CA THR A 659 27.56 14.03 25.90
C THR A 659 26.06 14.25 25.72
N SER A 660 25.54 15.42 26.13
CA SER A 660 24.15 15.85 25.95
C SER A 660 23.82 16.36 24.53
N ILE A 661 24.74 16.19 23.58
CA ILE A 661 24.56 16.66 22.20
C ILE A 661 23.48 15.79 21.55
N GLY A 662 22.45 16.43 21.02
CA GLY A 662 21.33 15.76 20.35
C GLY A 662 21.78 14.95 19.13
N ASP A 663 20.90 14.07 18.65
CA ASP A 663 21.19 13.18 17.53
C ASP A 663 21.71 13.92 16.30
N GLN A 664 22.85 13.47 15.79
CA GLN A 664 23.44 14.00 14.56
C GLN A 664 23.16 13.07 13.39
N ARG A 665 23.10 13.64 12.18
CA ARG A 665 22.94 12.88 10.94
C ARG A 665 24.24 12.84 10.15
N ALA A 666 24.56 11.67 9.61
CA ALA A 666 25.71 11.46 8.75
C ALA A 666 25.31 10.63 7.54
N TRP A 667 26.08 10.74 6.45
CA TRP A 667 25.90 9.93 5.25
C TRP A 667 27.18 9.14 4.97
N VAL A 668 27.03 7.89 4.55
CA VAL A 668 28.15 7.08 4.07
C VAL A 668 28.58 7.60 2.71
N PHE A 669 29.82 8.10 2.62
CA PHE A 669 30.38 8.63 1.40
C PHE A 669 31.01 7.55 0.52
N LYS A 670 31.88 6.72 1.10
CA LYS A 670 32.55 5.62 0.41
C LYS A 670 32.96 4.53 1.38
N THR A 671 33.14 3.32 0.87
CA THR A 671 33.64 2.15 1.60
C THR A 671 34.88 1.60 0.89
N ILE A 672 36.00 1.52 1.58
CA ILE A 672 37.26 0.98 1.04
C ILE A 672 37.71 -0.15 1.96
N ALA A 673 37.65 -1.39 1.48
CA ALA A 673 37.91 -2.58 2.29
C ALA A 673 37.10 -2.54 3.60
N ASP A 674 37.76 -2.50 4.77
CA ASP A 674 37.11 -2.45 6.08
C ASP A 674 36.78 -1.03 6.57
N GLN A 675 37.16 0.02 5.83
CA GLN A 675 36.98 1.41 6.24
C GLN A 675 35.74 2.05 5.61
N VAL A 676 34.94 2.72 6.44
CA VAL A 676 33.75 3.47 6.04
C VAL A 676 33.98 4.96 6.31
N PHE A 677 33.76 5.80 5.30
CA PHE A 677 33.93 7.25 5.38
C PHE A 677 32.57 7.93 5.48
N LEU A 678 32.43 8.87 6.40
CA LEU A 678 31.20 9.59 6.71
C LEU A 678 31.33 11.08 6.42
N ILE A 679 30.25 11.67 5.89
CA ILE A 679 30.12 13.11 5.67
C ILE A 679 28.90 13.67 6.41
N ASN A 680 28.96 14.95 6.77
CA ASN A 680 27.84 15.69 7.34
C ASN A 680 26.91 16.27 6.26
N ALA A 681 25.86 17.01 6.66
CA ALA A 681 24.92 17.63 5.73
C ALA A 681 25.58 18.68 4.81
N ASN A 682 26.69 19.27 5.25
CA ASN A 682 27.45 20.27 4.50
C ASN A 682 28.45 19.62 3.52
N GLY A 683 28.65 18.29 3.59
CA GLY A 683 29.59 17.54 2.75
C GLY A 683 31.02 17.46 3.29
N GLU A 684 31.28 18.02 4.47
CA GLU A 684 32.55 17.88 5.16
C GLU A 684 32.62 16.52 5.86
N ALA A 685 33.84 16.02 6.11
CA ALA A 685 34.04 14.80 6.88
C ALA A 685 33.37 14.93 8.26
N PHE A 686 32.66 13.89 8.70
CA PHE A 686 31.89 13.94 9.93
C PHE A 686 32.80 14.13 11.16
N GLY A 687 32.52 15.14 11.98
CA GLY A 687 33.17 15.40 13.27
C GLY A 687 32.15 15.89 14.31
N PRO A 688 32.44 15.84 15.62
CA PRO A 688 33.74 15.65 16.29
C PRO A 688 34.18 14.18 16.49
N ASN A 689 35.47 13.95 16.73
CA ASN A 689 36.01 12.63 17.06
C ASN A 689 35.49 12.14 18.42
N GLY A 690 35.16 10.85 18.53
CA GLY A 690 34.55 10.31 19.75
C GLY A 690 34.01 8.90 19.58
N ARG A 691 33.32 8.43 20.63
CA ARG A 691 32.60 7.15 20.60
C ARG A 691 31.13 7.39 20.32
N TYR A 692 30.57 6.63 19.39
CA TYR A 692 29.21 6.81 18.92
C TYR A 692 28.45 5.48 18.86
N ASP A 693 27.15 5.56 19.11
CA ASP A 693 26.18 4.57 18.68
C ASP A 693 25.63 5.00 17.32
N LEU A 694 25.65 4.08 16.36
CA LEU A 694 25.21 4.28 14.99
C LEU A 694 23.94 3.48 14.74
N LYS A 695 22.97 4.10 14.07
CA LYS A 695 21.81 3.41 13.52
C LYS A 695 21.58 3.84 12.08
N ILE A 696 21.52 2.90 11.14
CA ILE A 696 21.06 3.19 9.78
C ILE A 696 19.57 3.54 9.86
N ILE A 697 19.21 4.80 9.59
CA ILE A 697 17.81 5.24 9.52
C ILE A 697 17.26 4.96 8.13
N ARG A 698 18.03 5.29 7.09
CA ARG A 698 17.62 5.12 5.70
C ARG A 698 18.75 4.48 4.93
N SER A 699 18.43 3.37 4.26
CA SER A 699 19.37 2.70 3.38
C SER A 699 19.62 3.48 2.09
N GLY A 700 20.84 3.39 1.56
CA GLY A 700 21.22 3.77 0.22
C GLY A 700 20.60 2.87 -0.86
N ASN A 701 20.12 1.67 -0.47
CA ASN A 701 19.37 0.79 -1.36
C ASN A 701 18.01 1.41 -1.74
N LYS A 702 17.78 1.60 -3.04
CA LYS A 702 16.58 2.27 -3.55
C LYS A 702 15.35 1.37 -3.72
N ASN A 703 15.47 0.07 -3.46
CA ASN A 703 14.38 -0.92 -3.60
C ASN A 703 13.78 -0.96 -5.02
N ILE A 704 14.60 -0.78 -6.06
CA ILE A 704 14.19 -0.80 -7.48
C ILE A 704 14.48 -2.19 -8.05
N LEU A 705 13.66 -3.16 -7.64
CA LEU A 705 13.93 -4.58 -7.84
C LEU A 705 13.46 -5.13 -9.20
N ALA A 706 12.41 -4.54 -9.77
CA ALA A 706 11.74 -5.01 -10.99
C ALA A 706 12.39 -4.51 -12.29
N SER A 707 13.38 -3.61 -12.20
CA SER A 707 14.09 -3.12 -13.38
C SER A 707 15.02 -4.21 -13.95
N SER A 708 15.21 -4.18 -15.27
CA SER A 708 16.10 -5.09 -16.01
C SER A 708 17.26 -4.33 -16.65
N VAL A 709 18.46 -4.94 -16.63
CA VAL A 709 19.67 -4.45 -17.33
C VAL A 709 19.93 -5.18 -18.64
N GLY A 710 19.19 -6.25 -18.93
CA GLY A 710 19.40 -7.02 -20.14
C GLY A 710 18.37 -8.11 -20.35
N ASN A 711 18.05 -8.34 -21.62
CA ASN A 711 17.14 -9.38 -22.05
C ASN A 711 17.79 -10.22 -23.14
N PHE A 712 17.68 -11.54 -23.02
CA PHE A 712 18.24 -12.51 -23.97
C PHE A 712 17.16 -13.50 -24.37
N ILE A 713 16.99 -13.70 -25.68
CA ILE A 713 16.10 -14.72 -26.24
C ILE A 713 16.96 -15.74 -26.97
N SER A 714 16.86 -17.00 -26.54
CA SER A 714 17.65 -18.13 -27.06
C SER A 714 16.77 -19.33 -27.35
N THR A 715 17.11 -20.18 -28.31
CA THR A 715 16.36 -21.43 -28.58
C THR A 715 16.85 -22.62 -27.78
N GLN A 716 18.09 -22.56 -27.29
CA GLN A 716 18.62 -23.55 -26.35
C GLN A 716 18.36 -23.11 -24.93
N ASN A 717 18.19 -24.08 -24.03
CA ASN A 717 17.99 -23.78 -22.62
C ASN A 717 19.27 -23.12 -22.06
N PRO A 718 19.19 -21.88 -21.52
CA PRO A 718 20.34 -21.18 -20.97
C PRO A 718 20.85 -21.78 -19.65
N ILE A 719 20.12 -22.75 -19.08
CA ILE A 719 20.51 -23.51 -17.90
C ILE A 719 21.31 -24.74 -18.32
N LEU A 720 22.64 -24.65 -18.25
CA LEU A 720 23.56 -25.75 -18.56
C LEU A 720 24.34 -26.11 -17.29
N THR A 721 24.41 -27.40 -16.94
CA THR A 721 25.20 -27.90 -15.79
C THR A 721 24.93 -27.17 -14.46
N ASN A 722 23.67 -26.87 -14.15
CA ASN A 722 23.24 -26.11 -12.95
C ASN A 722 23.81 -24.68 -12.86
N ARG A 723 24.14 -24.06 -13.99
CA ARG A 723 24.54 -22.66 -14.06
C ARG A 723 23.80 -21.95 -15.19
N LEU A 724 23.50 -20.66 -15.00
CA LEU A 724 23.03 -19.81 -16.07
C LEU A 724 24.22 -19.46 -16.99
N VAL A 725 24.15 -19.89 -18.25
CA VAL A 725 25.16 -19.63 -19.26
C VAL A 725 24.59 -18.62 -20.26
N LEU A 726 25.24 -17.46 -20.35
CA LEU A 726 24.84 -16.36 -21.24
C LEU A 726 25.53 -16.45 -22.62
N THR A 727 26.42 -17.42 -22.82
CA THR A 727 27.12 -17.72 -24.07
C THR A 727 26.48 -18.95 -24.73
N SER A 728 25.42 -18.76 -25.52
CA SER A 728 24.85 -19.84 -26.33
C SER A 728 24.96 -19.51 -27.82
N ASP A 729 25.19 -20.53 -28.65
CA ASP A 729 25.37 -20.38 -30.10
C ASP A 729 24.03 -20.15 -30.84
N SER A 730 22.90 -20.09 -30.13
CA SER A 730 21.55 -20.01 -30.73
C SER A 730 20.73 -18.87 -30.13
N ILE A 731 21.33 -17.67 -30.05
CA ILE A 731 20.67 -16.45 -29.57
C ILE A 731 19.96 -15.75 -30.74
N LEU A 732 18.69 -15.43 -30.55
CA LEU A 732 17.83 -14.74 -31.52
C LEU A 732 17.84 -13.23 -31.32
N GLN A 733 17.82 -12.79 -30.07
CA GLN A 733 17.79 -11.38 -29.70
C GLN A 733 18.51 -11.17 -28.38
N SER A 734 19.19 -10.05 -28.26
CA SER A 734 19.88 -9.64 -27.04
C SER A 734 19.88 -8.11 -26.99
N SER A 735 19.61 -7.55 -25.81
CA SER A 735 19.73 -6.12 -25.53
C SER A 735 20.32 -5.92 -24.15
N ALA A 736 21.03 -4.81 -23.95
CA ALA A 736 21.62 -4.45 -22.67
C ALA A 736 21.48 -2.95 -22.42
N SER A 737 21.29 -2.58 -21.16
CA SER A 737 21.25 -1.19 -20.72
C SER A 737 22.19 -1.01 -19.52
N THR A 738 22.88 0.13 -19.46
CA THR A 738 23.70 0.50 -18.31
C THR A 738 23.08 1.68 -17.57
N LEU A 739 23.26 1.71 -16.26
CA LEU A 739 22.86 2.84 -15.41
C LEU A 739 24.09 3.53 -14.81
N SER A 740 23.93 4.81 -14.52
CA SER A 740 24.87 5.61 -13.73
C SER A 740 24.11 6.29 -12.59
N ASP A 741 24.76 6.46 -11.46
CA ASP A 741 24.28 7.27 -10.34
C ASP A 741 24.99 8.62 -10.22
N TYR A 742 25.95 8.90 -11.13
CA TYR A 742 26.69 10.15 -11.18
C TYR A 742 26.11 11.07 -12.25
N TRP A 743 25.40 12.11 -11.82
CA TRP A 743 24.73 13.08 -12.68
C TRP A 743 25.08 14.51 -12.31
N GLN A 744 24.92 15.39 -13.30
CA GLN A 744 24.97 16.83 -13.07
C GLN A 744 23.73 17.28 -12.31
N THR A 745 23.87 18.35 -11.54
CA THR A 745 22.78 18.96 -10.80
C THR A 745 22.53 20.38 -11.27
N ASP A 746 21.30 20.84 -11.06
CA ASP A 746 20.91 22.20 -11.41
C ASP A 746 21.53 23.25 -10.49
N PHE A 747 21.97 22.87 -9.30
CA PHE A 747 22.57 23.75 -8.32
C PHE A 747 23.42 22.96 -7.31
N ALA A 748 24.32 23.69 -6.64
CA ALA A 748 25.09 23.23 -5.49
C ALA A 748 24.83 24.21 -4.34
N VAL A 749 24.08 23.76 -3.34
CA VAL A 749 23.74 24.55 -2.14
C VAL A 749 24.70 24.17 -1.01
N ARG A 750 25.35 25.18 -0.43
CA ARG A 750 26.06 25.06 0.86
C ARG A 750 25.45 26.00 1.88
N SER A 751 25.34 25.58 3.13
CA SER A 751 24.99 26.47 4.24
C SER A 751 26.25 27.00 4.91
N GLU A 752 26.48 28.31 4.83
CA GLU A 752 27.52 29.01 5.56
C GLU A 752 26.92 29.73 6.77
N SER A 753 27.50 29.51 7.95
CA SER A 753 27.21 30.31 9.14
C SER A 753 28.04 31.58 9.11
N ASN A 754 27.43 32.75 8.89
CA ASN A 754 28.13 34.02 8.99
C ASN A 754 28.12 34.55 10.44
N ASN A 755 29.31 34.69 11.03
CA ASN A 755 29.54 35.43 12.27
C ASN A 755 29.91 36.90 11.96
N ALA A 756 29.08 37.63 11.20
CA ALA A 756 29.33 39.04 10.88
C ALA A 756 28.56 39.98 11.84
N PRO A 757 29.16 41.09 12.32
CA PRO A 757 28.46 42.11 13.11
C PRO A 757 27.47 42.93 12.26
N CYS A 758 26.29 43.26 12.80
CA CYS A 758 25.27 44.08 12.13
C CYS A 758 25.83 45.46 11.74
N ASN A 759 25.60 45.90 10.50
CA ASN A 759 25.94 47.24 10.02
C ASN A 759 24.70 47.83 9.35
N CYS A 760 24.02 48.76 10.03
CA CYS A 760 22.86 49.46 9.49
C CYS A 760 23.26 50.84 8.97
N ARG A 761 22.64 51.27 7.87
CA ARG A 761 22.81 52.61 7.30
C ARG A 761 21.45 53.30 7.25
N TYR A 762 21.44 54.58 7.60
CA TYR A 762 20.34 55.46 7.25
C TYR A 762 20.35 55.65 5.73
N ASN A 763 19.23 55.38 5.05
CA ASN A 763 19.10 55.55 3.61
C ASN A 763 18.24 56.79 3.33
N PRO A 764 18.85 58.00 3.21
CA PRO A 764 18.08 59.20 2.93
C PRO A 764 17.47 59.11 1.52
N PRO A 765 16.26 59.65 1.30
CA PRO A 765 15.77 59.91 -0.05
C PRO A 765 16.69 60.94 -0.71
N LEU A 766 17.70 60.46 -1.43
CA LEU A 766 18.75 61.23 -2.10
C LEU A 766 18.14 62.11 -3.19
N ASN A 767 17.71 63.32 -2.79
CA ASN A 767 17.70 64.59 -3.53
C ASN A 767 16.75 65.67 -2.92
N LEU A 768 16.12 65.41 -1.77
CA LEU A 768 15.22 66.37 -1.12
C LEU A 768 15.93 67.17 -0.01
N ILE A 769 16.80 68.11 -0.39
CA ILE A 769 17.28 69.18 0.51
C ILE A 769 16.73 70.51 -0.03
N PRO A 770 15.71 71.13 0.59
CA PRO A 770 15.14 72.38 0.09
C PRO A 770 15.98 73.60 0.50
N ILE A 771 16.29 74.47 -0.46
CA ILE A 771 16.70 75.86 -0.23
C ILE A 771 15.42 76.70 -0.18
N VAL A 772 15.21 77.50 0.87
CA VAL A 772 13.97 78.26 1.11
C VAL A 772 14.19 79.76 0.88
N GLU A 773 13.47 80.36 -0.07
CA GLU A 773 13.27 81.81 -0.18
C GLU A 773 11.76 82.16 -0.22
N PHE A 774 11.40 83.25 0.46
CA PHE A 774 10.02 83.68 0.71
C PHE A 774 9.41 84.38 -0.52
N SER A 775 8.56 83.67 -1.26
CA SER A 775 7.25 84.13 -1.78
C SER A 775 6.70 83.08 -2.74
N GLY A 776 6.07 82.04 -2.18
CA GLY A 776 5.55 80.92 -2.95
C GLY A 776 6.51 79.73 -2.96
N ILE A 777 6.04 78.60 -2.43
CA ILE A 777 6.77 77.35 -2.34
C ILE A 777 6.90 76.76 -3.75
N ASP A 778 8.08 76.86 -4.39
CA ASP A 778 8.39 76.13 -5.63
C ASP A 778 9.32 74.96 -5.29
N LEU A 779 8.74 73.77 -5.04
CA LEU A 779 9.46 72.50 -4.97
C LEU A 779 9.57 71.93 -6.39
N LYS A 780 10.65 72.22 -7.11
CA LYS A 780 11.03 71.48 -8.33
C LYS A 780 12.06 70.43 -7.95
N LYS A 781 11.96 69.14 -8.27
CA LYS A 781 11.08 68.32 -9.13
C LYS A 781 10.71 67.08 -8.29
N GLU A 782 9.56 66.46 -8.56
CA GLU A 782 9.17 65.11 -8.09
C GLU A 782 8.38 64.96 -6.76
N THR A 783 7.50 65.91 -6.40
CA THR A 783 6.43 65.63 -5.41
C THR A 783 5.04 65.89 -6.01
N GLU A 784 4.06 65.07 -5.63
CA GLU A 784 2.74 65.01 -6.29
C GLU A 784 1.62 65.71 -5.48
N GLN A 785 1.65 65.64 -4.14
CA GLN A 785 0.73 66.33 -3.23
C GLN A 785 1.40 66.63 -1.88
N ILE A 786 1.11 67.80 -1.28
CA ILE A 786 1.62 68.22 0.03
C ILE A 786 0.44 68.66 0.91
N LYS A 787 0.33 68.09 2.11
CA LYS A 787 -0.58 68.53 3.17
C LYS A 787 0.22 69.03 4.37
N LEU A 788 -0.07 70.26 4.80
CA LEU A 788 0.55 70.91 5.94
C LEU A 788 -0.49 71.06 7.05
N ASP A 789 -0.28 70.33 8.14
CA ASP A 789 -0.98 70.49 9.42
C ASP A 789 -0.02 71.13 10.44
N SER A 790 -0.57 71.72 11.51
CA SER A 790 0.22 72.53 12.44
C SER A 790 1.36 71.79 13.17
N ASN A 791 1.31 70.46 13.24
CA ASN A 791 2.31 69.58 13.86
C ASN A 791 2.73 68.40 12.95
N ARG A 792 2.27 68.39 11.68
CA ARG A 792 2.54 67.32 10.72
C ARG A 792 2.68 67.85 9.30
N VAL A 793 3.72 67.43 8.60
CA VAL A 793 3.91 67.66 7.16
C VAL A 793 3.81 66.32 6.46
N THR A 794 3.03 66.25 5.39
CA THR A 794 2.85 65.04 4.60
C THR A 794 3.08 65.37 3.14
N PHE A 795 3.94 64.62 2.47
CA PHE A 795 4.18 64.77 1.05
C PHE A 795 4.30 63.41 0.36
N LYS A 796 3.86 63.35 -0.89
CA LYS A 796 3.91 62.14 -1.72
C LYS A 796 4.97 62.27 -2.79
N ASP A 797 5.93 61.35 -2.81
CA ASP A 797 6.99 61.29 -3.81
C ASP A 797 6.43 60.88 -5.18
N LYS A 798 6.85 61.54 -6.25
CA LYS A 798 6.26 61.37 -7.59
C LYS A 798 6.78 60.12 -8.32
N ILE A 799 7.98 59.66 -7.98
CA ILE A 799 8.61 58.48 -8.59
C ILE A 799 8.16 57.21 -7.87
N THR A 800 8.30 57.18 -6.54
CA THR A 800 8.00 56.00 -5.74
C THR A 800 6.53 55.91 -5.32
N LYS A 801 5.76 57.01 -5.47
CA LYS A 801 4.38 57.16 -4.96
C LYS A 801 4.24 56.97 -3.45
N CYS A 802 5.36 57.04 -2.72
CA CYS A 802 5.42 56.89 -1.28
C CYS A 802 4.97 58.15 -0.55
N GLU A 803 4.17 57.97 0.50
CA GLU A 803 3.78 59.03 1.42
C GLU A 803 4.78 59.12 2.58
N ILE A 804 5.47 60.25 2.66
CA ILE A 804 6.39 60.56 3.76
C ILE A 804 5.72 61.57 4.68
N GLN A 805 5.68 61.22 5.97
CA GLN A 805 5.13 62.05 7.04
C GLN A 805 6.21 62.50 8.01
N ILE A 806 6.27 63.79 8.31
CA ILE A 806 7.13 64.37 9.34
C ILE A 806 6.22 64.91 10.44
N VAL A 807 6.36 64.39 11.65
CA VAL A 807 5.52 64.72 12.81
C VAL A 807 6.40 65.19 13.95
N THR A 808 5.97 66.17 14.73
CA THR A 808 6.64 66.50 15.99
C THR A 808 6.38 65.41 17.03
N GLU A 809 7.41 64.89 17.71
CA GLU A 809 7.19 63.82 18.70
C GLU A 809 6.34 64.28 19.88
N ASP A 810 6.46 65.56 20.26
CA ASP A 810 5.74 66.13 21.40
C ASP A 810 4.28 66.52 21.07
N GLY A 811 3.82 66.30 19.83
CA GLY A 811 2.47 66.64 19.34
C GLY A 811 2.15 68.15 19.27
N ARG A 812 3.07 69.01 19.74
CA ARG A 812 2.97 70.47 19.65
C ARG A 812 3.24 70.96 18.24
N LYS A 813 2.79 72.17 17.92
CA LYS A 813 3.12 72.80 16.64
C LYS A 813 4.63 72.84 16.44
N PHE A 814 5.09 72.80 15.19
CA PHE A 814 6.51 73.02 14.90
C PHE A 814 6.95 74.35 15.54
N ILE A 815 8.09 74.35 16.23
CA ILE A 815 8.60 75.49 17.02
C ILE A 815 9.02 76.67 16.12
N VAL A 816 8.87 76.53 14.80
CA VAL A 816 9.19 77.55 13.80
C VAL A 816 8.00 77.73 12.85
N ASP A 817 7.44 78.93 12.80
CA ASP A 817 6.47 79.33 11.75
C ASP A 817 7.15 79.45 10.36
N TYR A 818 8.49 79.35 10.31
CA TYR A 818 9.30 79.44 9.10
C TYR A 818 10.57 78.55 9.20
N ILE A 819 10.69 77.53 8.35
CA ILE A 819 11.94 76.76 8.20
C ILE A 819 12.80 77.51 7.19
N ASP A 820 13.86 78.18 7.65
CA ASP A 820 14.80 78.91 6.79
C ASP A 820 16.03 78.07 6.43
N ALA A 821 16.87 78.59 5.54
CA ALA A 821 18.13 77.96 5.12
C ALA A 821 19.14 77.72 6.27
N ASN A 822 18.87 78.19 7.49
CA ASN A 822 19.75 78.08 8.66
C ASN A 822 19.28 77.00 9.65
N THR A 823 18.29 76.18 9.29
CA THR A 823 17.76 75.13 10.18
C THR A 823 18.46 73.79 9.89
N ASN A 824 19.20 73.27 10.88
CA ASN A 824 19.94 72.01 10.74
C ASN A 824 19.12 70.82 11.25
N TRP A 825 19.15 69.73 10.49
CA TRP A 825 18.47 68.48 10.80
C TRP A 825 19.50 67.43 11.21
N ASN A 826 19.50 67.03 12.47
CA ASN A 826 20.46 66.06 12.99
C ASN A 826 19.75 64.75 13.34
N VAL A 827 20.06 63.69 12.59
CA VAL A 827 19.63 62.32 12.92
C VAL A 827 20.69 61.71 13.86
N PRO A 828 20.37 61.40 15.12
CA PRO A 828 21.33 60.83 16.06
C PRO A 828 21.76 59.42 15.65
N SER A 829 23.07 59.17 15.58
CA SER A 829 23.66 57.88 15.15
C SER A 829 23.55 56.74 16.16
N GLN A 830 22.83 56.92 17.28
CA GLN A 830 22.84 56.02 18.44
C GLN A 830 21.57 55.16 18.65
N ALA A 831 20.64 55.12 17.69
CA ALA A 831 19.41 54.31 17.80
C ALA A 831 19.42 53.08 16.87
N ILE A 832 20.45 52.24 16.93
CA ILE A 832 20.55 51.03 16.09
C ILE A 832 21.13 49.87 16.92
N ASN A 833 20.34 49.31 17.85
CA ASN A 833 20.72 48.09 18.58
C ASN A 833 19.76 46.91 18.38
N ASP A 834 18.63 47.11 17.69
CA ASP A 834 17.77 46.02 17.23
C ASP A 834 17.91 45.96 15.70
N CYS A 835 18.45 44.87 15.13
CA CYS A 835 18.65 44.71 13.68
C CYS A 835 17.31 44.53 12.95
N ILE A 836 16.43 45.53 13.04
CA ILE A 836 15.08 45.59 12.49
C ILE A 836 15.04 46.78 11.52
N ALA A 837 14.73 46.52 10.26
CA ALA A 837 14.44 47.58 9.30
C ALA A 837 13.22 48.37 9.79
N SER A 838 13.37 49.69 9.96
CA SER A 838 12.31 50.57 10.48
C SER A 838 11.85 51.56 9.42
N ASN A 839 10.53 51.68 9.28
CA ASN A 839 9.88 52.65 8.41
C ASN A 839 9.79 54.05 9.02
N TYR A 840 10.31 54.24 10.24
CA TYR A 840 10.40 55.56 10.86
C TYR A 840 11.78 55.83 11.45
N VAL A 841 12.19 57.10 11.46
CA VAL A 841 13.41 57.57 12.12
C VAL A 841 13.10 58.82 12.94
N THR A 842 13.72 58.93 14.12
CA THR A 842 13.65 60.14 14.94
C THR A 842 14.82 61.06 14.61
N ALA A 843 14.55 62.34 14.47
CA ALA A 843 15.54 63.37 14.18
C ALA A 843 15.34 64.57 15.11
N VAL A 844 16.40 65.33 15.33
CA VAL A 844 16.36 66.57 16.10
C VAL A 844 16.50 67.74 15.15
N LEU A 845 15.50 68.60 15.17
CA LEU A 845 15.45 69.83 14.40
C LEU A 845 16.01 70.96 15.27
N GLU A 846 17.13 71.55 14.86
CA GLU A 846 17.82 72.61 15.60
C GLU A 846 17.92 73.88 14.75
N ASN A 847 17.29 74.95 15.21
CA ASN A 847 17.42 76.25 14.57
C ASN A 847 18.74 76.90 14.99
N SER A 848 19.64 77.18 14.04
CA SER A 848 20.99 77.67 14.36
C SER A 848 21.03 79.08 14.95
N ASN A 849 20.01 79.91 14.69
CA ASN A 849 19.91 81.28 15.20
C ASN A 849 19.33 81.37 16.62
N THR A 850 18.36 80.51 16.97
CA THR A 850 17.67 80.53 18.28
C THR A 850 18.09 79.41 19.23
N ARG A 851 18.87 78.43 18.76
CA ARG A 851 19.27 77.19 19.48
C ARG A 851 18.10 76.39 20.07
N ARG A 852 16.87 76.63 19.62
CA ARG A 852 15.71 75.82 20.02
C ARG A 852 15.78 74.47 19.30
N ARG A 853 15.61 73.39 20.06
CA ARG A 853 15.61 72.01 19.58
C ARG A 853 14.21 71.42 19.69
N GLN A 854 13.79 70.71 18.65
CA GLN A 854 12.55 69.95 18.66
C GLN A 854 12.78 68.55 18.11
N ASN A 855 12.27 67.55 18.81
CA ASN A 855 12.29 66.18 18.31
C ASN A 855 11.16 65.98 17.31
N ILE A 856 11.50 65.37 16.19
CA ILE A 856 10.60 65.06 15.11
C ILE A 856 10.75 63.58 14.74
N ARG A 857 9.70 63.01 14.18
CA ARG A 857 9.65 61.65 13.66
C ARG A 857 9.29 61.69 12.20
N MET A 858 10.13 61.11 11.37
CA MET A 858 9.86 60.88 9.95
C MET A 858 9.35 59.46 9.77
N ILE A 859 8.30 59.28 8.98
CA ILE A 859 7.63 58.01 8.72
C ILE A 859 7.47 57.87 7.21
N SER A 860 7.87 56.72 6.66
CA SER A 860 7.65 56.33 5.27
C SER A 860 6.63 55.19 5.24
N ASP A 861 5.72 55.20 4.28
CA ASP A 861 4.69 54.16 4.14
C ASP A 861 5.14 52.96 3.28
N CYS A 862 6.24 53.08 2.54
CA CYS A 862 6.58 52.15 1.47
C CYS A 862 8.00 51.56 1.55
N PHE A 863 8.96 52.23 2.20
CA PHE A 863 10.33 51.75 2.34
C PHE A 863 10.89 52.05 3.74
N PRO A 864 11.78 51.17 4.27
CA PRO A 864 12.43 51.42 5.54
C PRO A 864 13.43 52.57 5.43
N LEU A 865 13.31 53.56 6.32
CA LEU A 865 14.23 54.70 6.41
C LEU A 865 15.59 54.31 7.01
N ILE A 866 15.62 53.21 7.78
CA ILE A 866 16.83 52.57 8.29
C ILE A 866 16.96 51.21 7.60
N ASP A 867 18.00 51.06 6.80
CA ASP A 867 18.32 49.82 6.11
C ASP A 867 19.42 49.06 6.87
N CYS A 868 19.11 47.84 7.30
CA CYS A 868 19.97 47.01 8.13
C CYS A 868 20.38 45.74 7.37
N ASN A 869 21.68 45.54 7.18
CA ASN A 869 22.17 44.24 6.72
C ASN A 869 22.18 43.23 7.89
N LEU A 870 21.51 42.08 7.71
CA LEU A 870 21.05 41.17 8.78
C LEU A 870 22.11 40.38 9.57
N SER A 871 21.87 40.40 10.90
CA SER A 871 22.00 39.42 12.02
C SER A 871 23.16 38.43 12.16
N PRO A 872 23.80 38.33 13.35
CA PRO A 872 24.60 37.18 13.77
C PRO A 872 23.72 35.92 13.87
N GLY A 873 24.14 34.81 13.24
CA GLY A 873 23.46 33.52 13.35
C GLY A 873 22.47 33.16 12.23
N SER A 874 22.30 33.99 11.19
CA SER A 874 21.58 33.54 9.99
C SER A 874 22.46 32.63 9.15
N THR A 875 21.98 31.42 8.87
CA THR A 875 22.58 30.51 7.88
C THR A 875 22.36 31.10 6.50
N ARG A 876 23.42 31.58 5.85
CA ARG A 876 23.36 31.94 4.43
C ARG A 876 23.50 30.68 3.60
N VAL A 877 22.62 30.52 2.65
CA VAL A 877 22.79 29.54 1.58
C VAL A 877 23.65 30.20 0.51
N SER A 878 24.87 29.69 0.28
CA SER A 878 25.73 30.13 -0.81
C SER A 878 25.72 29.11 -1.95
N CYS A 879 25.82 29.64 -3.17
CA CYS A 879 25.65 28.91 -4.41
C CYS A 879 26.99 28.85 -5.14
N GLY A 880 27.41 27.67 -5.60
CA GLY A 880 28.57 27.54 -6.47
C GLY A 880 29.56 26.46 -6.07
N GLU A 881 30.80 26.60 -6.52
CA GLU A 881 31.88 25.64 -6.32
C GLU A 881 32.33 25.59 -4.84
N GLY A 882 32.50 24.38 -4.30
CA GLY A 882 32.80 24.19 -2.88
C GLY A 882 32.57 22.76 -2.40
N VAL A 883 32.79 22.52 -1.10
CA VAL A 883 32.46 21.24 -0.47
C VAL A 883 30.94 21.17 -0.31
N ILE A 884 30.32 20.11 -0.86
CA ILE A 884 28.87 19.89 -0.78
C ILE A 884 28.58 18.43 -0.47
N ASN A 885 27.42 18.15 0.12
CA ASN A 885 26.93 16.78 0.21
C ASN A 885 26.35 16.35 -1.15
N PRO A 886 26.96 15.37 -1.85
CA PRO A 886 26.55 15.00 -3.20
C PRO A 886 25.22 14.23 -3.23
N PHE A 887 24.84 13.55 -2.14
CA PHE A 887 23.58 12.82 -2.06
C PHE A 887 22.37 13.73 -1.85
N LEU A 888 22.55 14.82 -1.08
CA LEU A 888 21.49 15.83 -0.87
C LEU A 888 21.27 16.70 -2.10
N ASN A 889 22.33 17.05 -2.82
CA ASN A 889 22.23 17.88 -4.03
C ASN A 889 21.84 17.06 -5.28
N GLY A 890 21.82 15.72 -5.20
CA GLY A 890 21.43 14.84 -6.30
C GLY A 890 22.53 14.56 -7.32
N VAL A 891 23.80 14.83 -6.98
CA VAL A 891 24.97 14.50 -7.80
C VAL A 891 25.22 12.99 -7.80
N PHE A 892 25.04 12.35 -6.63
CA PHE A 892 25.16 10.91 -6.42
C PHE A 892 23.87 10.29 -5.88
N GLY A 893 23.77 8.96 -6.02
CA GLY A 893 22.74 8.15 -5.36
C GLY A 893 21.43 8.03 -6.14
N ASN A 894 21.27 8.72 -7.27
CA ASN A 894 20.09 8.58 -8.14
C ASN A 894 20.49 7.86 -9.42
N TYR A 895 20.22 6.55 -9.49
CA TYR A 895 20.49 5.75 -10.69
C TYR A 895 19.52 6.13 -11.81
N ARG A 896 20.06 6.43 -12.98
CA ARG A 896 19.31 6.72 -14.22
C ARG A 896 19.96 5.97 -15.40
N PRO A 897 19.21 5.69 -16.48
CA PRO A 897 19.79 5.11 -17.69
C PRO A 897 20.94 5.95 -18.23
N LEU A 898 22.07 5.31 -18.53
CA LEU A 898 23.26 5.95 -19.10
C LEU A 898 23.34 5.69 -20.60
N ALA A 899 23.19 4.43 -21.01
CA ALA A 899 23.28 4.04 -22.41
C ALA A 899 22.57 2.72 -22.68
N GLU A 900 22.11 2.56 -23.91
CA GLU A 900 21.49 1.34 -24.42
C GLU A 900 22.35 0.74 -25.53
N TYR A 901 22.48 -0.59 -25.50
CA TYR A 901 23.35 -1.33 -26.40
C TYR A 901 22.59 -2.43 -27.12
N VAL A 902 22.88 -2.56 -28.42
CA VAL A 902 22.35 -3.60 -29.30
C VAL A 902 23.53 -4.30 -29.99
N PRO A 903 23.54 -5.63 -30.09
CA PRO A 903 24.60 -6.35 -30.78
C PRO A 903 24.48 -6.16 -32.30
N VAL A 904 25.60 -5.83 -32.95
CA VAL A 904 25.74 -5.74 -34.40
C VAL A 904 26.46 -6.99 -34.87
N VAL A 905 25.68 -8.04 -35.09
CA VAL A 905 26.18 -9.36 -35.52
C VAL A 905 25.39 -9.82 -36.73
N LYS A 906 26.07 -10.47 -37.69
CA LYS A 906 25.40 -11.14 -38.80
C LYS A 906 24.49 -12.26 -38.29
N ARG A 907 23.34 -12.40 -38.94
CA ARG A 907 22.40 -13.49 -38.66
C ARG A 907 22.61 -14.61 -39.67
N THR A 908 22.51 -15.85 -39.19
CA THR A 908 22.44 -17.03 -40.04
C THR A 908 21.24 -16.93 -41.00
N SER A 909 21.44 -17.30 -42.26
CA SER A 909 20.40 -17.28 -43.29
C SER A 909 19.77 -18.68 -43.47
N GLY A 910 18.46 -18.74 -43.75
CA GLY A 910 17.75 -20.01 -43.92
C GLY A 910 16.23 -19.89 -43.71
N ARG A 911 15.58 -21.01 -43.39
CA ARG A 911 14.16 -21.01 -43.01
C ARG A 911 13.98 -20.43 -41.60
N ILE A 912 12.90 -19.68 -41.39
CA ILE A 912 12.61 -18.94 -40.14
C ILE A 912 12.57 -19.86 -38.91
N ASP A 913 12.25 -21.15 -39.09
CA ASP A 913 12.21 -22.17 -38.01
C ASP A 913 13.61 -22.65 -37.55
N ARG A 914 14.66 -22.45 -38.36
CA ARG A 914 16.02 -22.99 -38.12
C ARG A 914 17.16 -22.00 -38.35
N SER A 915 16.87 -20.74 -38.59
CA SER A 915 17.86 -19.71 -38.90
C SER A 915 17.42 -18.35 -38.35
N GLY A 916 18.31 -17.36 -38.39
CA GLY A 916 18.10 -16.04 -37.80
C GLY A 916 18.87 -15.82 -36.49
N TYR A 917 19.64 -16.80 -36.03
CA TYR A 917 20.55 -16.69 -34.89
C TYR A 917 21.77 -15.84 -35.21
N TYR A 918 22.35 -15.21 -34.19
CA TYR A 918 23.65 -14.55 -34.31
C TYR A 918 24.76 -15.55 -34.61
N GLU A 919 25.58 -15.29 -35.64
CA GLU A 919 26.71 -16.15 -36.02
C GLU A 919 27.80 -16.25 -34.94
N SER A 920 28.00 -15.18 -34.17
CA SER A 920 28.95 -15.12 -33.05
C SER A 920 28.48 -14.09 -32.03
N HIS A 921 28.09 -14.55 -30.84
CA HIS A 921 27.59 -13.67 -29.78
C HIS A 921 28.52 -13.66 -28.56
N THR A 922 28.98 -12.47 -28.17
CA THR A 922 29.63 -12.23 -26.88
C THR A 922 28.63 -11.54 -25.94
N PRO A 923 28.35 -12.08 -24.74
CA PRO A 923 27.39 -11.48 -23.84
C PRO A 923 27.93 -10.16 -23.28
N PHE A 924 27.04 -9.17 -23.15
CA PHE A 924 27.38 -7.87 -22.57
C PHE A 924 27.68 -7.96 -21.07
N TRP A 925 26.84 -8.73 -20.36
CA TRP A 925 26.95 -8.97 -18.93
C TRP A 925 27.56 -10.33 -18.65
N VAL A 926 28.53 -10.39 -17.74
CA VAL A 926 29.18 -11.63 -17.27
C VAL A 926 29.20 -11.67 -15.74
N PHE A 927 29.13 -12.87 -15.15
CA PHE A 927 29.24 -13.03 -13.71
C PHE A 927 30.70 -12.86 -13.25
N GLY A 928 30.97 -11.82 -12.45
CA GLY A 928 32.25 -11.57 -11.79
C GLY A 928 32.22 -11.92 -10.30
N GLU A 929 33.27 -11.55 -9.54
CA GLU A 929 33.37 -11.85 -8.09
C GLU A 929 32.28 -11.17 -7.24
N ASN A 930 31.69 -10.08 -7.75
CA ASN A 930 30.79 -9.18 -6.99
C ASN A 930 29.40 -8.99 -7.63
N GLY A 931 28.98 -9.89 -8.53
CA GLY A 931 27.73 -9.80 -9.29
C GLY A 931 27.94 -9.70 -10.80
N LEU A 932 26.93 -9.20 -11.52
CA LEU A 932 27.04 -8.97 -12.96
C LEU A 932 27.98 -7.79 -13.23
N GLN A 933 28.92 -7.98 -14.15
CA GLN A 933 29.87 -6.96 -14.60
C GLN A 933 29.84 -6.86 -16.12
N VAL A 934 30.18 -5.68 -16.62
CA VAL A 934 30.32 -5.46 -18.07
C VAL A 934 31.51 -6.26 -18.58
N ASN A 935 31.31 -7.01 -19.66
CA ASN A 935 32.36 -7.79 -20.30
C ASN A 935 33.48 -6.86 -20.82
N SER A 936 34.74 -7.27 -20.67
CA SER A 936 35.90 -6.51 -21.15
C SER A 936 36.06 -6.58 -22.68
N ASN A 937 35.54 -7.61 -23.35
CA ASN A 937 35.68 -7.84 -24.79
C ASN A 937 34.37 -7.55 -25.56
N LEU A 938 34.02 -6.27 -25.70
CA LEU A 938 32.82 -5.80 -26.41
C LEU A 938 33.11 -5.34 -27.84
N THR A 939 33.45 -6.26 -28.75
CA THR A 939 33.72 -5.90 -30.17
C THR A 939 32.47 -5.78 -31.02
N ASN A 940 31.39 -6.47 -30.67
CA ASN A 940 30.20 -6.64 -31.51
C ASN A 940 28.98 -5.87 -30.99
N TRP A 941 29.17 -4.93 -30.06
CA TRP A 941 28.10 -4.16 -29.44
C TRP A 941 28.18 -2.71 -29.89
N GLN A 942 27.05 -2.17 -30.35
CA GLN A 942 26.94 -0.76 -30.70
C GLN A 942 25.97 -0.08 -29.74
N ARG A 943 26.36 1.11 -29.29
CA ARG A 943 25.49 1.99 -28.51
C ARG A 943 24.42 2.58 -29.41
N THR A 944 23.17 2.49 -29.00
CA THR A 944 22.02 3.06 -29.73
C THR A 944 21.77 4.49 -29.29
N ASP A 945 21.59 4.70 -27.99
CA ASP A 945 21.44 6.02 -27.37
C ASP A 945 22.27 6.13 -26.08
N SER A 946 22.66 7.35 -25.74
CA SER A 946 23.37 7.71 -24.52
C SER A 946 22.77 8.97 -23.91
N MET A 947 22.48 8.94 -22.62
CA MET A 947 21.97 10.10 -21.89
C MET A 947 23.16 10.83 -21.24
N ILE A 948 23.28 12.14 -21.50
CA ILE A 948 24.40 12.97 -21.04
C ILE A 948 24.03 13.73 -19.77
N ALA A 949 22.85 14.34 -19.78
CA ALA A 949 22.41 15.22 -18.70
C ALA A 949 20.92 15.03 -18.42
N TYR A 950 20.59 15.19 -17.15
CA TYR A 950 19.22 15.17 -16.65
C TYR A 950 19.02 16.36 -15.74
N ASN A 951 17.80 16.88 -15.69
CA ASN A 951 17.46 17.91 -14.72
C ASN A 951 17.28 17.34 -13.30
N SER A 952 17.11 18.22 -12.32
CA SER A 952 16.81 17.85 -10.92
C SER A 952 15.55 16.98 -10.78
N GLN A 953 14.56 17.14 -11.66
CA GLN A 953 13.32 16.37 -11.69
C GLN A 953 13.46 14.99 -12.37
N GLY A 954 14.64 14.64 -12.90
CA GLY A 954 14.88 13.36 -13.56
C GLY A 954 14.44 13.28 -15.01
N LYS A 955 14.13 14.40 -15.65
CA LYS A 955 13.90 14.46 -17.10
C LYS A 955 15.21 14.62 -17.85
N ILE A 956 15.29 14.01 -19.03
CA ILE A 956 16.47 14.06 -19.90
C ILE A 956 16.58 15.48 -20.47
N ILE A 957 17.74 16.11 -20.28
CA ILE A 957 18.09 17.40 -20.87
C ILE A 957 18.83 17.18 -22.19
N GLU A 958 19.74 16.22 -22.22
CA GLU A 958 20.58 15.97 -23.38
C GLU A 958 20.84 14.49 -23.56
N SER A 959 20.72 14.04 -24.81
CA SER A 959 20.97 12.68 -25.26
C SER A 959 21.73 12.69 -26.57
N VAL A 960 22.47 11.63 -26.83
CA VAL A 960 23.27 11.47 -28.04
C VAL A 960 23.00 10.08 -28.62
N ASN A 961 22.73 10.03 -29.92
CA ASN A 961 22.49 8.77 -30.62
C ASN A 961 23.79 8.01 -30.94
N GLY A 962 23.66 6.85 -31.57
CA GLY A 962 24.78 5.97 -31.93
C GLY A 962 25.80 6.57 -32.92
N LEU A 963 25.46 7.68 -33.60
CA LEU A 963 26.34 8.42 -34.50
C LEU A 963 26.99 9.66 -33.84
N ASN A 964 26.83 9.82 -32.54
CA ASN A 964 27.26 10.99 -31.78
C ASN A 964 26.53 12.31 -32.13
N ILE A 965 25.30 12.23 -32.66
CA ILE A 965 24.48 13.43 -32.93
C ILE A 965 23.67 13.76 -31.66
N PRO A 966 23.80 14.97 -31.10
CA PRO A 966 23.10 15.38 -29.90
C PRO A 966 21.65 15.81 -30.16
N SER A 967 20.79 15.52 -29.20
CA SER A 967 19.41 16.00 -29.11
C SER A 967 19.18 16.50 -27.70
N SER A 968 18.66 17.72 -27.58
CA SER A 968 18.56 18.41 -26.30
C SER A 968 17.19 19.04 -26.10
N THR A 969 16.82 19.21 -24.84
CA THR A 969 15.49 19.65 -24.41
C THR A 969 15.62 20.66 -23.28
N PHE A 970 15.01 21.81 -23.48
CA PHE A 970 14.86 22.86 -22.48
C PHE A 970 13.51 22.74 -21.79
N TYR A 971 13.49 22.94 -20.46
CA TYR A 971 12.27 22.87 -19.66
C TYR A 971 11.98 24.20 -18.96
N GLN A 972 10.69 24.58 -18.95
CA GLN A 972 10.12 25.76 -18.29
C GLN A 972 9.24 25.34 -17.08
N PHE A 973 8.72 26.31 -16.34
CA PHE A 973 7.80 26.13 -15.21
C PHE A 973 8.39 25.25 -14.12
N GLY A 974 9.55 25.66 -13.60
CA GLY A 974 10.27 24.89 -12.60
C GLY A 974 10.81 23.54 -13.11
N LYS A 975 11.13 23.48 -14.41
CA LYS A 975 11.72 22.32 -15.12
C LYS A 975 10.78 21.12 -15.26
N LEU A 976 9.47 21.38 -15.20
CA LEU A 976 8.42 20.36 -15.33
C LEU A 976 7.90 20.25 -16.75
N LEU A 977 7.78 21.35 -17.50
CA LEU A 977 7.19 21.35 -18.83
C LEU A 977 8.26 21.60 -19.89
N THR A 978 8.13 20.96 -21.05
CA THR A 978 9.11 21.06 -22.14
C THR A 978 8.94 22.40 -22.85
N GLY A 979 9.88 23.32 -22.75
CA GLY A 979 9.83 24.62 -23.42
C GLY A 979 10.39 24.60 -24.85
N ALA A 980 11.48 23.87 -25.09
CA ALA A 980 12.04 23.72 -26.45
C ALA A 980 12.74 22.38 -26.62
N VAL A 981 12.72 21.83 -27.83
CA VAL A 981 13.42 20.62 -28.24
C VAL A 981 14.25 20.95 -29.48
N THR A 982 15.53 20.61 -29.45
CA THR A 982 16.46 20.96 -30.53
C THR A 982 17.21 19.71 -30.96
N ALA A 983 17.08 19.37 -32.25
CA ALA A 983 17.78 18.26 -32.87
C ALA A 983 19.12 18.75 -33.46
N ASN A 984 20.19 17.96 -33.30
CA ASN A 984 21.55 18.31 -33.73
C ASN A 984 22.15 19.53 -33.02
N SER A 985 21.86 19.71 -31.73
CA SER A 985 22.42 20.78 -30.90
C SER A 985 22.65 20.33 -29.47
N HIS A 986 23.69 20.87 -28.82
CA HIS A 986 23.92 20.70 -27.38
C HIS A 986 23.05 21.66 -26.57
N TYR A 987 22.76 21.31 -25.31
CA TYR A 987 21.92 22.16 -24.46
C TYR A 987 22.50 23.57 -24.24
N THR A 988 23.83 23.71 -24.23
CA THR A 988 24.51 25.02 -24.07
C THR A 988 24.46 25.90 -25.31
N ASP A 989 24.26 25.31 -26.49
CA ASP A 989 24.26 26.03 -27.77
C ASP A 989 22.85 26.52 -28.17
N MET A 990 21.82 26.10 -27.43
CA MET A 990 20.45 26.58 -27.64
C MET A 990 20.03 27.60 -26.58
N ALA A 991 19.20 28.56 -26.99
CA ALA A 991 18.44 29.42 -26.09
C ALA A 991 17.02 29.60 -26.60
N TYR A 992 16.06 29.57 -25.69
CA TYR A 992 14.67 29.90 -25.96
C TYR A 992 14.08 30.66 -24.78
N ASP A 993 13.34 31.72 -25.06
CA ASP A 993 12.54 32.42 -24.07
C ASP A 993 11.26 32.97 -24.70
N GLY A 994 10.13 32.42 -24.24
CA GLY A 994 8.78 32.91 -24.55
C GLY A 994 8.16 33.71 -23.40
N PHE A 995 8.95 34.13 -22.40
CA PHE A 995 8.56 35.04 -21.30
C PHE A 995 7.48 34.57 -20.30
N GLU A 996 6.82 33.43 -20.51
CA GLU A 996 5.74 32.92 -19.64
C GLU A 996 6.20 32.50 -18.22
N ASP A 997 7.43 32.01 -18.07
CA ASP A 997 7.94 31.41 -16.83
C ASP A 997 8.48 32.46 -15.82
N ARG A 998 8.45 33.76 -16.19
CA ARG A 998 9.13 34.83 -15.43
C ARG A 998 8.50 35.12 -14.07
N GLN A 999 7.20 34.93 -13.94
CA GLN A 999 6.46 35.11 -12.69
C GLN A 999 6.29 33.80 -11.91
N PHE A 1000 6.69 32.67 -12.49
CA PHE A 1000 6.55 31.34 -11.90
C PHE A 1000 7.71 31.07 -10.93
N SER A 1001 7.66 31.72 -9.77
CA SER A 1001 8.62 31.52 -8.69
C SER A 1001 8.18 30.34 -7.82
N ILE A 1002 8.94 29.23 -7.83
CA ILE A 1002 8.87 28.15 -6.82
C ILE A 1002 9.11 28.71 -5.40
N SER A 1003 9.64 29.94 -5.31
CA SER A 1003 9.87 30.78 -4.14
C SER A 1003 8.67 30.99 -3.21
N ARG A 1004 7.45 30.57 -3.57
CA ARG A 1004 6.34 30.52 -2.60
C ARG A 1004 6.58 29.49 -1.48
N LEU A 1005 7.59 28.61 -1.60
CA LEU A 1005 7.91 27.57 -0.63
C LEU A 1005 9.32 27.65 0.00
N LEU A 1006 10.16 28.63 -0.38
CA LEU A 1006 11.52 28.75 0.18
C LEU A 1006 11.81 30.20 0.61
N PRO A 1007 12.41 30.41 1.80
CA PRO A 1007 12.72 31.75 2.31
C PRO A 1007 13.66 32.50 1.35
N SER A 1008 13.48 33.81 1.30
CA SER A 1008 14.05 34.82 0.38
C SER A 1008 15.59 34.95 0.36
N THR A 1009 16.31 34.04 1.00
CA THR A 1009 17.78 33.95 1.04
C THR A 1009 18.33 32.71 0.31
N SER A 1010 17.49 31.99 -0.42
CA SER A 1010 17.86 30.75 -1.13
C SER A 1010 18.48 31.06 -2.50
N CYS A 1011 19.43 30.22 -2.93
CA CYS A 1011 19.98 30.22 -4.29
C CYS A 1011 18.86 30.30 -5.34
N VAL A 1012 18.75 31.44 -6.03
CA VAL A 1012 17.84 31.57 -7.17
C VAL A 1012 18.41 30.72 -8.30
N TYR A 1013 17.60 29.79 -8.82
CA TYR A 1013 17.98 29.00 -9.99
C TYR A 1013 18.37 29.96 -11.12
N PRO A 1014 19.59 29.88 -11.67
CA PRO A 1014 19.93 30.69 -12.83
C PRO A 1014 19.02 30.25 -13.98
N HIS A 1015 18.29 31.20 -14.55
CA HIS A 1015 17.52 30.96 -15.77
C HIS A 1015 18.50 30.58 -16.89
N HIS A 1016 18.13 29.58 -17.70
CA HIS A 1016 18.95 29.13 -18.83
C HIS A 1016 19.27 30.27 -19.80
N PHE A 1017 18.25 31.10 -20.08
CA PHE A 1017 18.34 32.29 -20.92
C PHE A 1017 17.49 33.44 -20.33
N ALA A 1018 18.12 34.59 -20.05
CA ALA A 1018 17.54 35.73 -19.36
C ALA A 1018 18.36 37.02 -19.51
N PRO A 1019 17.72 38.20 -19.48
CA PRO A 1019 18.43 39.47 -19.47
C PRO A 1019 19.15 39.69 -18.15
N THR A 1020 20.30 40.37 -18.20
CA THR A 1020 21.12 40.66 -17.01
C THR A 1020 20.48 41.71 -16.09
N HIS A 1021 20.55 41.47 -14.77
CA HIS A 1021 19.84 42.23 -13.71
C HIS A 1021 20.28 43.71 -13.56
N ASN A 1022 21.35 44.15 -14.23
CA ASN A 1022 21.94 45.48 -14.02
C ASN A 1022 21.49 46.57 -15.01
N ALA A 1023 20.53 46.30 -15.90
CA ALA A 1023 20.20 47.22 -16.98
C ALA A 1023 19.09 48.24 -16.68
N VAL A 1024 18.29 48.09 -15.61
CA VAL A 1024 17.26 49.10 -15.27
C VAL A 1024 17.08 49.17 -13.76
N GLY A 1025 17.15 50.37 -13.18
CA GLY A 1025 16.80 50.63 -11.77
C GLY A 1025 15.31 50.47 -11.44
N THR A 1026 14.59 49.66 -12.22
CA THR A 1026 13.16 49.34 -12.04
C THR A 1026 13.03 47.83 -11.87
N GLU A 1027 12.23 47.39 -10.90
CA GLU A 1027 11.92 45.98 -10.68
C GLU A 1027 11.45 45.32 -12.00
N LEU A 1028 12.02 44.15 -12.32
CA LEU A 1028 11.72 43.29 -13.47
C LEU A 1028 10.22 43.03 -13.72
N ARG A 1029 9.37 43.26 -12.70
CA ARG A 1029 7.90 43.15 -12.79
C ARG A 1029 7.26 44.12 -13.78
N THR A 1030 7.94 45.22 -14.14
CA THR A 1030 7.38 46.27 -15.01
C THR A 1030 7.68 46.09 -16.51
N ILE A 1031 8.53 45.12 -16.88
CA ILE A 1031 8.95 44.90 -18.27
C ILE A 1031 8.08 43.83 -18.98
N PHE A 1032 7.53 42.87 -18.23
CA PHE A 1032 6.68 41.82 -18.79
C PHE A 1032 5.21 42.27 -18.79
N ASN A 1033 4.59 42.30 -19.98
CA ASN A 1033 3.23 42.81 -20.19
C ASN A 1033 2.29 41.66 -20.64
N LYS A 1034 1.03 41.69 -20.20
CA LYS A 1034 -0.04 40.74 -20.59
C LYS A 1034 -1.04 41.29 -21.62
N GLU A 1035 -0.86 42.53 -22.08
CA GLU A 1035 -1.78 43.22 -23.00
C GLU A 1035 -1.64 42.73 -24.44
N ILE A 1036 -0.42 42.52 -24.90
CA ILE A 1036 -0.08 42.13 -26.27
C ILE A 1036 0.94 41.01 -26.19
N SER A 1037 0.63 39.83 -26.72
CA SER A 1037 1.54 38.68 -26.82
C SER A 1037 1.38 38.05 -28.20
N HIS A 1038 2.46 37.47 -28.72
CA HIS A 1038 2.46 36.72 -29.96
C HIS A 1038 1.99 35.29 -29.66
N SER A 1039 2.64 34.65 -28.69
CA SER A 1039 2.25 33.35 -28.16
C SER A 1039 2.06 33.43 -26.65
N GLY A 1040 1.19 32.59 -26.09
CA GLY A 1040 0.91 32.61 -24.64
C GLY A 1040 0.25 33.91 -24.16
N ASN A 1041 0.51 34.26 -22.90
CA ASN A 1041 -0.17 35.35 -22.18
C ASN A 1041 0.75 36.55 -21.88
N THR A 1042 2.06 36.45 -22.10
CA THR A 1042 3.04 37.46 -21.69
C THR A 1042 4.08 37.74 -22.76
N SER A 1043 4.46 39.01 -22.94
CA SER A 1043 5.59 39.40 -23.80
C SER A 1043 6.47 40.44 -23.11
N MET A 1044 7.64 40.72 -23.70
CA MET A 1044 8.59 41.71 -23.19
C MET A 1044 8.32 43.09 -23.81
N LYS A 1045 7.81 44.03 -23.02
CA LYS A 1045 7.59 45.42 -23.45
C LYS A 1045 8.80 46.30 -23.08
N LEU A 1046 9.39 46.93 -24.09
CA LEU A 1046 10.47 47.90 -23.91
C LEU A 1046 9.99 49.31 -24.26
N SER A 1047 10.19 50.23 -23.32
CA SER A 1047 9.96 51.67 -23.55
C SER A 1047 11.01 52.24 -24.51
N PRO A 1048 10.72 53.34 -25.23
CA PRO A 1048 11.71 54.03 -26.06
C PRO A 1048 13.01 54.27 -25.28
N PHE A 1049 14.15 54.07 -25.94
CA PHE A 1049 15.51 54.22 -25.38
C PHE A 1049 15.92 53.23 -24.26
N HIS A 1050 15.05 52.30 -23.84
CA HIS A 1050 15.39 51.26 -22.87
C HIS A 1050 15.74 49.96 -23.58
N LYS A 1051 16.99 49.50 -23.44
CA LYS A 1051 17.48 48.27 -24.07
C LYS A 1051 17.48 47.10 -23.09
N ALA A 1052 17.17 45.91 -23.58
CA ALA A 1052 17.41 44.67 -22.84
C ALA A 1052 18.75 44.06 -23.24
N ILE A 1053 19.60 43.70 -22.27
CA ILE A 1053 20.93 43.16 -22.53
C ILE A 1053 21.05 41.75 -21.94
N TYR A 1054 21.32 40.78 -22.81
CA TYR A 1054 21.67 39.40 -22.45
C TYR A 1054 23.18 39.26 -22.55
N LYS A 1055 23.82 38.74 -21.51
CA LYS A 1055 25.27 38.49 -21.49
C LYS A 1055 25.56 37.07 -21.03
N TYR A 1056 26.30 36.32 -21.84
CA TYR A 1056 26.66 34.94 -21.57
C TYR A 1056 28.12 34.67 -21.95
N ASN A 1057 28.78 33.76 -21.22
CA ASN A 1057 30.15 33.34 -21.53
C ASN A 1057 30.15 32.31 -22.66
N THR A 1058 31.21 32.26 -23.47
CA THR A 1058 31.37 31.30 -24.59
C THR A 1058 32.02 29.96 -24.18
N SER A 1059 32.01 29.61 -22.88
CA SER A 1059 32.71 28.43 -22.36
C SER A 1059 31.92 27.14 -22.55
N GLN A 1060 32.47 26.18 -23.32
CA GLN A 1060 31.80 24.90 -23.57
C GLN A 1060 31.77 23.96 -22.35
N LEU A 1061 30.84 23.01 -22.38
CA LEU A 1061 30.84 21.83 -21.50
C LEU A 1061 31.92 20.85 -21.98
N GLU A 1062 32.83 20.45 -21.09
CA GLU A 1062 33.68 19.29 -21.39
C GLU A 1062 32.82 18.02 -21.33
N LEU A 1063 32.68 17.35 -22.48
CA LEU A 1063 31.98 16.06 -22.59
C LEU A 1063 32.67 14.93 -21.78
N ILE A 1064 33.94 15.09 -21.46
CA ILE A 1064 34.75 14.10 -20.75
C ILE A 1064 34.70 14.41 -19.25
N ARG A 1065 33.74 13.82 -18.55
CA ARG A 1065 33.77 13.82 -17.07
C ARG A 1065 34.77 12.80 -16.56
N GLN A 1066 35.49 13.17 -15.51
CA GLN A 1066 36.32 12.24 -14.76
C GLN A 1066 35.45 11.11 -14.18
N SER A 1067 36.02 9.91 -14.05
CA SER A 1067 35.30 8.77 -13.46
C SER A 1067 34.90 9.07 -12.00
N LYS A 1068 33.75 8.50 -11.58
CA LYS A 1068 33.26 8.58 -10.20
C LYS A 1068 34.36 8.23 -9.17
N SER A 1069 35.17 7.21 -9.45
CA SER A 1069 36.28 6.77 -8.58
C SER A 1069 37.35 7.85 -8.36
N LEU A 1070 37.70 8.64 -9.40
CA LEU A 1070 38.65 9.74 -9.27
C LEU A 1070 38.06 10.90 -8.46
N ARG A 1071 36.76 11.17 -8.64
CA ARG A 1071 36.03 12.23 -7.92
C ARG A 1071 35.80 11.92 -6.43
N MET A 1072 35.88 10.65 -6.03
CA MET A 1072 35.69 10.18 -4.64
C MET A 1072 37.00 9.90 -3.89
N ASN A 1073 38.14 10.35 -4.41
CA ASN A 1073 39.45 10.07 -3.80
C ASN A 1073 39.65 10.77 -2.44
N SER A 1074 39.08 11.96 -2.22
CA SER A 1074 39.15 12.70 -0.95
C SER A 1074 38.15 12.23 0.12
N ASN A 1075 38.22 12.78 1.34
CA ASN A 1075 37.28 12.53 2.45
C ASN A 1075 36.05 13.45 2.43
N SER A 1076 36.00 14.40 1.50
CA SER A 1076 34.88 15.28 1.23
C SER A 1076 34.71 15.45 -0.27
N PHE A 1077 33.49 15.73 -0.72
CA PHE A 1077 33.20 15.95 -2.12
C PHE A 1077 33.24 17.45 -2.43
N ARG A 1078 34.17 17.87 -3.32
CA ARG A 1078 34.23 19.24 -3.82
C ARG A 1078 33.56 19.30 -5.20
N SER A 1079 32.49 20.08 -5.28
CA SER A 1079 31.81 20.41 -6.52
C SER A 1079 32.69 21.29 -7.40
N THR A 1080 32.66 21.01 -8.70
CA THR A 1080 33.35 21.74 -9.77
C THR A 1080 32.31 22.23 -10.79
N SER A 1081 32.69 23.17 -11.66
CA SER A 1081 31.86 23.59 -12.80
C SER A 1081 31.39 22.47 -13.74
N SER A 1082 31.99 21.27 -13.67
CA SER A 1082 31.53 20.08 -14.42
C SER A 1082 30.33 19.35 -13.80
N ASP A 1083 30.04 19.58 -12.52
CA ASP A 1083 28.91 18.93 -11.81
C ASP A 1083 27.63 19.73 -11.87
N VAL A 1084 27.71 20.99 -12.32
CA VAL A 1084 26.55 21.88 -12.46
C VAL A 1084 26.17 21.98 -13.93
N ILE A 1085 24.87 21.95 -14.23
CA ILE A 1085 24.36 22.17 -15.58
C ILE A 1085 24.65 23.62 -15.97
N LYS A 1086 25.42 23.82 -17.05
CA LYS A 1086 25.71 25.17 -17.57
C LYS A 1086 24.46 25.76 -18.24
N THR A 1087 24.29 27.07 -18.11
CA THR A 1087 23.30 27.84 -18.87
C THR A 1087 23.76 28.03 -20.32
N PHE A 1088 23.01 28.79 -21.12
CA PHE A 1088 23.40 29.15 -22.48
C PHE A 1088 24.86 29.64 -22.53
N SER A 1089 25.68 29.00 -23.36
CA SER A 1089 27.12 29.24 -23.51
C SER A 1089 27.55 28.77 -24.90
N PRO A 1090 27.33 29.59 -25.95
CA PRO A 1090 27.50 29.17 -27.33
C PRO A 1090 28.97 28.91 -27.69
N LYS A 1091 29.19 27.87 -28.48
CA LYS A 1091 30.48 27.56 -29.14
C LYS A 1091 30.97 28.68 -30.07
N THR A 1092 32.26 29.01 -30.01
CA THR A 1092 32.90 29.92 -30.98
C THR A 1092 33.08 29.25 -32.35
N ASN A 1093 33.22 30.03 -33.41
CA ASN A 1093 33.44 29.55 -34.79
C ASN A 1093 32.32 28.62 -35.35
N THR A 1094 31.11 28.68 -34.78
CA THR A 1094 29.91 27.98 -35.26
C THR A 1094 28.89 29.02 -35.73
N ASP A 1095 28.14 28.71 -36.78
CA ASP A 1095 27.10 29.58 -37.31
C ASP A 1095 25.79 29.36 -36.54
N TYR A 1096 25.18 30.45 -36.07
CA TYR A 1096 23.95 30.46 -35.28
C TYR A 1096 22.85 31.22 -35.99
N LEU A 1097 21.62 30.73 -35.84
CA LEU A 1097 20.41 31.42 -36.24
C LEU A 1097 19.77 32.08 -35.01
N ILE A 1098 19.39 33.35 -35.13
CA ILE A 1098 18.57 34.05 -34.14
C ILE A 1098 17.24 34.44 -34.77
N SER A 1099 16.13 34.15 -34.06
CA SER A 1099 14.79 34.54 -34.49
C SER A 1099 13.99 35.13 -33.32
N VAL A 1100 13.22 36.18 -33.56
CA VAL A 1100 12.30 36.79 -32.58
C VAL A 1100 11.09 37.38 -33.30
N TRP A 1101 9.95 37.46 -32.60
CA TRP A 1101 8.78 38.20 -33.06
C TRP A 1101 8.73 39.59 -32.44
N VAL A 1102 8.43 40.60 -33.25
CA VAL A 1102 8.39 41.99 -32.83
C VAL A 1102 7.06 42.63 -33.23
N TYR A 1103 6.47 43.37 -32.28
CA TYR A 1103 5.28 44.19 -32.50
C TYR A 1103 5.54 45.64 -32.13
N GLN A 1104 5.12 46.56 -33.00
CA GLN A 1104 5.24 48.00 -32.81
C GLN A 1104 3.99 48.70 -33.36
N GLU A 1105 3.48 49.71 -32.67
CA GLU A 1105 2.32 50.52 -33.12
C GLU A 1105 2.71 51.43 -34.31
N SER A 1106 2.80 50.84 -35.51
CA SER A 1106 3.23 51.44 -36.77
C SER A 1106 2.68 50.63 -37.94
N GLU A 1107 2.06 51.25 -38.94
CA GLU A 1107 1.42 50.50 -40.03
C GLU A 1107 2.41 49.99 -41.10
N ASN A 1108 3.63 50.54 -41.22
CA ASN A 1108 4.47 50.26 -42.40
C ASN A 1108 5.99 50.19 -42.19
N ASN A 1109 6.53 50.55 -41.02
CA ASN A 1109 7.99 50.47 -40.81
C ASN A 1109 8.31 50.28 -39.33
N PHE A 1110 8.95 49.15 -39.00
CA PHE A 1110 9.44 48.85 -37.66
C PHE A 1110 10.92 49.26 -37.56
N ASP A 1111 11.27 50.06 -36.56
CA ASP A 1111 12.63 50.54 -36.32
C ASP A 1111 13.36 49.78 -35.19
N ALA A 1112 12.71 48.75 -34.65
CA ALA A 1112 13.30 47.80 -33.73
C ALA A 1112 14.50 47.07 -34.36
N SER A 1113 15.48 46.68 -33.54
CA SER A 1113 16.63 45.90 -34.02
C SER A 1113 17.26 45.05 -32.91
N ILE A 1114 17.95 43.98 -33.31
CA ILE A 1114 18.81 43.19 -32.42
C ILE A 1114 20.25 43.49 -32.76
N SER A 1115 21.10 43.76 -31.77
CA SER A 1115 22.54 43.86 -31.95
C SER A 1115 23.31 42.77 -31.18
N ILE A 1116 24.25 42.11 -31.86
CA ILE A 1116 25.15 41.10 -31.27
C ILE A 1116 26.57 41.67 -31.22
N ASN A 1117 27.17 41.67 -30.02
CA ASN A 1117 28.51 42.18 -29.71
C ASN A 1117 28.77 43.61 -30.26
N ASP A 1118 27.71 44.41 -30.37
CA ASP A 1118 27.70 45.76 -30.95
C ASP A 1118 28.23 45.84 -32.41
N ARG A 1119 28.36 44.69 -33.11
CA ARG A 1119 28.94 44.57 -34.46
C ARG A 1119 27.91 44.17 -35.52
N ILE A 1120 27.01 43.24 -35.18
CA ILE A 1120 26.03 42.65 -36.11
C ILE A 1120 24.66 43.18 -35.73
N ILE A 1121 23.92 43.76 -36.67
CA ILE A 1121 22.59 44.35 -36.43
C ILE A 1121 21.57 43.69 -37.36
N PHE A 1122 20.52 43.13 -36.78
CA PHE A 1122 19.38 42.57 -37.50
C PHE A 1122 18.17 43.49 -37.37
N ARG A 1123 17.41 43.62 -38.46
CA ARG A 1123 16.17 44.41 -38.54
C ARG A 1123 15.00 43.50 -38.98
N PRO A 1124 13.75 43.85 -38.64
CA PRO A 1124 12.57 43.10 -39.08
C PRO A 1124 12.53 42.93 -40.60
N SER A 1125 12.25 41.70 -41.05
CA SER A 1125 12.16 41.34 -42.46
C SER A 1125 11.01 40.34 -42.69
N GLY A 1126 10.40 40.34 -43.88
CA GLY A 1126 9.23 39.50 -44.19
C GLY A 1126 7.88 40.21 -44.00
N PRO A 1127 6.75 39.52 -44.27
CA PRO A 1127 5.41 40.08 -44.15
C PRO A 1127 5.03 40.34 -42.67
N ILE A 1128 4.21 41.38 -42.44
CA ILE A 1128 3.59 41.61 -41.14
C ILE A 1128 2.35 40.71 -41.03
N ILE A 1129 2.33 39.82 -40.05
CA ILE A 1129 1.26 38.84 -39.81
C ILE A 1129 0.57 39.23 -38.50
N ASP A 1130 -0.70 39.61 -38.58
CA ASP A 1130 -1.52 40.02 -37.42
C ASP A 1130 -0.84 41.08 -36.51
N GLY A 1131 -0.12 42.03 -37.14
CA GLY A 1131 0.62 43.09 -36.46
C GLY A 1131 2.05 42.73 -36.00
N TRP A 1132 2.43 41.46 -36.08
CA TRP A 1132 3.77 40.97 -35.73
C TRP A 1132 4.67 40.83 -36.96
N GLN A 1133 5.96 41.09 -36.79
CA GLN A 1133 6.98 40.88 -37.82
C GLN A 1133 8.19 40.16 -37.24
N GLN A 1134 8.73 39.21 -37.98
CA GLN A 1134 9.88 38.43 -37.53
C GLN A 1134 11.19 39.18 -37.79
N ILE A 1135 12.13 39.11 -36.84
CA ILE A 1135 13.55 39.38 -37.08
C ILE A 1135 14.24 38.02 -37.14
N ASN A 1136 14.84 37.68 -38.27
CA ASN A 1136 15.61 36.45 -38.46
C ASN A 1136 16.99 36.79 -39.07
N GLY A 1137 18.05 36.14 -38.60
CA GLY A 1137 19.39 36.32 -39.13
C GLY A 1137 20.40 35.31 -38.64
N GLU A 1138 21.45 35.10 -39.43
CA GLU A 1138 22.58 34.23 -39.10
C GLU A 1138 23.78 35.06 -38.62
N PHE A 1139 24.45 34.58 -37.57
CA PHE A 1139 25.65 35.21 -37.03
C PHE A 1139 26.70 34.17 -36.64
N LYS A 1140 27.96 34.62 -36.57
CA LYS A 1140 29.10 33.80 -36.19
C LYS A 1140 29.93 34.49 -35.12
N LEU A 1141 30.26 33.76 -34.05
CA LEU A 1141 31.12 34.25 -32.97
C LEU A 1141 32.60 34.03 -33.30
N SER A 1142 33.44 35.04 -33.05
CA SER A 1142 34.90 34.95 -33.24
C SER A 1142 35.54 34.12 -32.13
N GLU A 1143 36.68 33.49 -32.40
CA GLU A 1143 37.46 32.75 -31.37
C GLU A 1143 37.98 33.65 -30.24
N THR A 1144 38.08 34.96 -30.48
CA THR A 1144 38.50 35.96 -29.49
C THR A 1144 37.37 36.40 -28.55
N ASP A 1145 36.12 36.07 -28.85
CA ASP A 1145 34.98 36.56 -28.08
C ASP A 1145 34.79 35.67 -26.84
N SER A 1146 35.12 36.20 -25.66
CA SER A 1146 34.93 35.51 -24.36
C SER A 1146 33.49 35.55 -23.84
N GLU A 1147 32.71 36.52 -24.33
CA GLU A 1147 31.29 36.71 -24.01
C GLU A 1147 30.48 37.02 -25.26
N ILE A 1148 29.22 36.59 -25.28
CA ILE A 1148 28.19 37.03 -26.22
C ILE A 1148 27.29 38.05 -25.51
N LYS A 1149 27.13 39.21 -26.14
CA LYS A 1149 26.25 40.30 -25.72
C LYS A 1149 25.16 40.48 -26.78
N ILE A 1150 23.91 40.23 -26.40
CA ILE A 1150 22.74 40.43 -27.27
C ILE A 1150 21.94 41.60 -26.71
N GLU A 1151 21.73 42.63 -27.51
CA GLU A 1151 20.88 43.77 -27.14
C GLU A 1151 19.61 43.80 -27.98
N LEU A 1152 18.46 43.93 -27.31
CA LEU A 1152 17.18 44.23 -27.95
C LEU A 1152 16.95 45.74 -27.90
N ASN A 1153 16.82 46.36 -29.07
CA ASN A 1153 16.65 47.80 -29.22
C ASN A 1153 15.22 48.10 -29.70
N PRO A 1154 14.38 48.80 -28.90
CA PRO A 1154 12.98 49.07 -29.27
C PRO A 1154 12.81 50.19 -30.32
N GLY A 1155 13.87 50.93 -30.66
CA GLY A 1155 13.80 52.06 -31.59
C GLY A 1155 13.23 53.32 -30.94
N THR A 1156 12.42 54.06 -31.69
CA THR A 1156 11.80 55.33 -31.27
C THR A 1156 10.45 55.17 -30.57
N LYS A 1157 9.83 53.98 -30.66
CA LYS A 1157 8.53 53.67 -30.05
C LYS A 1157 8.64 52.57 -29.00
N ALA A 1158 7.56 52.38 -28.24
CA ALA A 1158 7.44 51.21 -27.38
C ALA A 1158 7.26 49.97 -28.27
N THR A 1159 8.04 48.94 -27.98
CA THR A 1159 8.13 47.73 -28.82
C THR A 1159 8.02 46.50 -27.94
N TYR A 1160 7.28 45.51 -28.44
CA TYR A 1160 7.06 44.24 -27.77
C TYR A 1160 7.90 43.16 -28.48
N PHE A 1161 8.66 42.40 -27.71
CA PHE A 1161 9.46 41.27 -28.19
C PHE A 1161 8.88 39.97 -27.61
N ASP A 1162 8.80 38.94 -28.45
CA ASP A 1162 8.26 37.64 -28.06
C ASP A 1162 8.98 36.46 -28.75
N ASP A 1163 8.94 35.27 -28.14
CA ASP A 1163 9.48 34.01 -28.66
C ASP A 1163 10.92 34.08 -29.20
N ILE A 1164 11.87 34.53 -28.38
CA ILE A 1164 13.29 34.61 -28.76
C ILE A 1164 13.90 33.20 -28.85
N ARG A 1165 14.56 32.89 -29.97
CA ARG A 1165 15.31 31.64 -30.18
C ARG A 1165 16.72 31.90 -30.67
N ILE A 1166 17.64 31.09 -30.19
CA ILE A 1166 19.01 30.98 -30.72
C ILE A 1166 19.37 29.51 -30.79
N HIS A 1167 19.85 29.05 -31.93
CA HIS A 1167 20.38 27.69 -32.10
C HIS A 1167 21.38 27.65 -33.27
N PRO A 1168 22.26 26.63 -33.36
CA PRO A 1168 23.13 26.44 -34.51
C PRO A 1168 22.33 26.35 -35.82
N SER A 1169 22.88 26.85 -36.94
CA SER A 1169 22.22 26.83 -38.24
C SER A 1169 21.89 25.43 -38.76
N GLU A 1170 22.76 24.45 -38.49
CA GLU A 1170 22.59 23.03 -38.85
C GLU A 1170 21.66 22.25 -37.90
N SER A 1171 20.92 22.96 -37.02
CA SER A 1171 20.03 22.37 -36.02
C SER A 1171 18.60 22.84 -36.20
N ASN A 1172 17.64 21.99 -35.81
CA ASN A 1172 16.21 22.30 -35.88
C ASN A 1172 15.62 22.45 -34.48
N MET A 1173 14.95 23.57 -34.20
CA MET A 1173 14.31 23.86 -32.92
C MET A 1173 12.79 23.88 -33.05
N VAL A 1174 12.10 23.15 -32.16
CA VAL A 1174 10.65 23.26 -31.95
C VAL A 1174 10.43 23.74 -30.52
N SER A 1175 9.60 24.76 -30.33
CA SER A 1175 9.30 25.30 -29.00
C SER A 1175 7.82 25.20 -28.66
N TYR A 1176 7.55 25.28 -27.36
CA TYR A 1176 6.24 25.11 -26.76
C TYR A 1176 6.01 26.26 -25.79
N THR A 1177 4.83 26.86 -25.88
CA THR A 1177 4.39 27.91 -24.97
C THR A 1177 3.17 27.41 -24.20
N TYR A 1178 3.19 27.59 -22.87
CA TYR A 1178 2.11 27.18 -21.98
C TYR A 1178 1.50 28.37 -21.27
N SER A 1179 0.21 28.29 -21.00
CA SER A 1179 -0.50 29.28 -20.19
C SER A 1179 0.04 29.28 -18.76
N ALA A 1180 0.56 30.41 -18.27
CA ALA A 1180 1.14 30.51 -16.93
C ALA A 1180 0.16 30.16 -15.79
N ASP A 1181 -1.15 30.38 -15.97
CA ASP A 1181 -2.16 30.16 -14.94
C ASP A 1181 -2.69 28.71 -14.91
N LYS A 1182 -2.80 28.07 -16.10
CA LYS A 1182 -3.45 26.76 -16.28
C LYS A 1182 -2.48 25.63 -16.60
N LEU A 1183 -1.22 25.94 -16.92
CA LEU A 1183 -0.19 24.99 -17.38
C LEU A 1183 -0.64 24.14 -18.59
N ARG A 1184 -1.51 24.70 -19.43
CA ARG A 1184 -2.01 24.07 -20.67
C ARG A 1184 -1.17 24.54 -21.86
N LEU A 1185 -1.05 23.70 -22.89
CA LEU A 1185 -0.29 24.01 -24.09
C LEU A 1185 -1.09 25.00 -24.96
N ASP A 1186 -0.63 26.24 -25.06
CA ASP A 1186 -1.32 27.30 -25.80
C ASP A 1186 -0.81 27.39 -27.23
N ALA A 1187 0.49 27.20 -27.44
CA ALA A 1187 1.11 27.32 -28.74
C ALA A 1187 2.31 26.36 -28.93
N VAL A 1188 2.52 25.92 -30.17
CA VAL A 1188 3.70 25.16 -30.60
C VAL A 1188 4.26 25.82 -31.84
N GLN A 1189 5.49 26.27 -31.77
CA GLN A 1189 6.16 26.88 -32.90
C GLN A 1189 7.13 25.93 -33.58
N ASN A 1190 7.09 25.91 -34.92
CA ASN A 1190 7.88 25.02 -35.76
C ASN A 1190 9.34 25.49 -35.94
N GLU A 1191 10.06 24.83 -36.86
CA GLU A 1191 11.49 25.06 -37.15
C GLU A 1191 11.79 26.47 -37.69
N LEU A 1192 10.79 27.14 -38.27
CA LEU A 1192 10.90 28.51 -38.80
C LEU A 1192 10.33 29.57 -37.84
N ASN A 1193 10.00 29.17 -36.60
CA ASN A 1193 9.36 30.02 -35.59
C ASN A 1193 7.96 30.52 -36.00
N PHE A 1194 7.23 29.78 -36.84
CA PHE A 1194 5.79 29.98 -37.08
C PHE A 1194 4.94 29.18 -36.09
N THR A 1195 3.84 29.78 -35.63
CA THR A 1195 3.07 29.27 -34.50
C THR A 1195 1.83 28.47 -34.89
N ASN A 1196 1.64 27.30 -34.25
CA ASN A 1196 0.35 26.62 -34.17
C ASN A 1196 -0.31 26.97 -32.84
N PHE A 1197 -1.48 27.58 -32.87
CA PHE A 1197 -2.25 27.99 -31.69
C PHE A 1197 -3.32 26.95 -31.34
N TYR A 1198 -3.52 26.70 -30.05
CA TYR A 1198 -4.51 25.78 -29.50
C TYR A 1198 -5.47 26.52 -28.57
N GLU A 1199 -6.76 26.51 -28.90
CA GLU A 1199 -7.82 27.11 -28.08
C GLU A 1199 -8.65 26.01 -27.44
N TYR A 1200 -8.93 26.15 -26.15
CA TYR A 1200 -9.71 25.19 -25.36
C TYR A 1200 -11.03 25.82 -24.88
N ASP A 1201 -12.03 24.98 -24.64
CA ASP A 1201 -13.27 25.40 -23.98
C ASP A 1201 -13.12 25.50 -22.44
N GLU A 1202 -14.21 25.88 -21.75
CA GLU A 1202 -14.25 26.01 -20.29
C GLU A 1202 -14.02 24.67 -19.58
N GLU A 1203 -14.42 23.56 -20.20
CA GLU A 1203 -14.23 22.19 -19.69
C GLU A 1203 -12.79 21.69 -19.91
N GLY A 1204 -12.01 22.36 -20.77
CA GLY A 1204 -10.63 22.04 -21.09
C GLY A 1204 -10.42 21.08 -22.26
N LYS A 1205 -11.44 20.88 -23.09
CA LYS A 1205 -11.35 20.15 -24.35
C LYS A 1205 -10.86 21.10 -25.45
N LEU A 1206 -10.05 20.58 -26.37
CA LEU A 1206 -9.56 21.35 -27.52
C LEU A 1206 -10.73 21.75 -28.41
N ARG A 1207 -10.92 23.05 -28.62
CA ARG A 1207 -12.00 23.64 -29.41
C ARG A 1207 -11.53 23.97 -30.83
N ARG A 1208 -10.35 24.57 -30.97
CA ARG A 1208 -9.82 25.03 -32.25
C ARG A 1208 -8.30 24.91 -32.31
N SER A 1209 -7.78 24.55 -33.47
CA SER A 1209 -6.36 24.67 -33.79
C SER A 1209 -6.15 25.62 -34.98
N LYS A 1210 -5.24 26.58 -34.82
CA LYS A 1210 -4.84 27.52 -35.88
C LYS A 1210 -3.38 27.34 -36.21
N LYS A 1211 -2.98 27.67 -37.43
CA LYS A 1211 -1.60 27.64 -37.91
C LYS A 1211 -1.27 28.93 -38.63
N GLU A 1212 -0.16 29.51 -38.21
CA GLU A 1212 0.45 30.67 -38.82
C GLU A 1212 1.26 30.28 -40.06
N THR A 1213 1.16 31.11 -41.09
CA THR A 1213 1.89 30.99 -42.36
C THR A 1213 2.23 32.38 -42.88
N GLU A 1214 3.10 32.49 -43.89
CA GLU A 1214 3.43 33.77 -44.55
C GLU A 1214 2.21 34.53 -45.10
N LEU A 1215 1.11 33.82 -45.37
CA LEU A 1215 -0.15 34.40 -45.88
C LEU A 1215 -1.12 34.82 -44.76
N GLY A 1216 -0.82 34.51 -43.50
CA GLY A 1216 -1.68 34.77 -42.34
C GLY A 1216 -1.97 33.54 -41.48
N ILE A 1217 -2.85 33.72 -40.49
CA ILE A 1217 -3.26 32.68 -39.54
C ILE A 1217 -4.52 31.96 -40.05
N PHE A 1218 -4.41 30.66 -40.32
CA PHE A 1218 -5.50 29.82 -40.80
C PHE A 1218 -5.97 28.83 -39.74
N THR A 1219 -7.24 28.44 -39.77
CA THR A 1219 -7.79 27.40 -38.87
C THR A 1219 -7.64 26.04 -39.52
N ILE A 1220 -7.00 25.09 -38.83
CA ILE A 1220 -6.84 23.72 -39.31
C ILE A 1220 -8.07 22.89 -38.95
N SER A 1221 -8.48 22.95 -37.69
CA SER A 1221 -9.60 22.18 -37.19
C SER A 1221 -10.38 22.94 -36.13
N GLU A 1222 -11.69 22.76 -36.13
CA GLU A 1222 -12.60 23.31 -35.16
C GLU A 1222 -13.62 22.23 -34.79
N SER A 1223 -13.76 21.95 -33.50
CA SER A 1223 -14.75 21.01 -32.97
C SER A 1223 -15.61 21.73 -31.95
N VAL A 1224 -16.91 21.83 -32.25
CA VAL A 1224 -17.90 22.42 -31.35
C VAL A 1224 -18.74 21.28 -30.78
N SER A 1225 -18.59 21.02 -29.48
CA SER A 1225 -19.54 20.17 -28.74
C SER A 1225 -20.42 21.05 -27.87
N GLU A 1226 -21.62 21.38 -28.34
CA GLU A 1226 -22.65 21.95 -27.49
C GLU A 1226 -23.43 20.81 -26.82
N LEU A 1227 -23.50 20.82 -25.49
CA LEU A 1227 -24.55 20.07 -24.80
C LEU A 1227 -25.90 20.73 -25.13
N PRO A 1228 -26.94 19.98 -25.55
CA PRO A 1228 -28.26 20.55 -25.68
C PRO A 1228 -28.70 21.06 -24.30
N LYS A 1229 -28.84 22.38 -24.17
CA LYS A 1229 -29.39 23.00 -22.96
C LYS A 1229 -30.77 22.41 -22.70
N LEU A 1230 -30.88 21.50 -21.72
CA LEU A 1230 -32.15 21.15 -21.11
C LEU A 1230 -32.72 22.46 -20.55
N LYS A 1231 -33.83 22.93 -21.14
CA LYS A 1231 -34.62 23.98 -20.51
C LYS A 1231 -35.14 23.43 -19.17
N PRO A 1232 -35.06 24.23 -18.09
CA PRO A 1232 -35.49 23.81 -16.75
C PRO A 1232 -36.97 23.43 -16.70
#